data_AF-F0SZU6-F1
#
_entry.id   AF-F0SZU6-F1
#
_cell.length_a   1.000
_cell.length_b   1.000
_cell.length_c   1.000
_cell.angle_alpha   90.00
_cell.angle_beta   90.00
_cell.angle_gamma   90.00
#
_symmetry.space_group_name_H-M   'P 1'
#
loop_
_entity.id
_entity.type
_entity.pdbx_description
1 polymer ?
#
loop_
_entity_poly.entity_id
_entity_poly.type
_entity_poly.pdbx_seq_one_letter_code
_entity_poly.pdbx_strand_id
1 'polypeptide(L)'
;MFNLFRSRHVRDRLSKTLTAAVLTGVFTLGSFLAPAPLIQAARAEDTTNVQRFGGSTRYETAVEISNKNWSEAYNVVLARGDDFPDALAGAVLANSPEVSGPLLLNDPKSLRSEVLAELKNLRTNRVYVLGGQGAVSETVVQELKANSIDVTRIDGSNRYDTAAKIAKTALSSSQKAYVVSGSNYADALSISSYAAAQQIPLLLTAKDSVPAETLEALQALGVSQVTLVGGEGVISPASAGQLESAGFTVSRLAGEDRYLTNAQVLKSLDFDLDNLVVATGASFPDALAGSVLAAKHDGPILLVPQNDKQIPSQITDYLNTNRSGLKNIFILGGWGVINYKVAGVVVSGSATSRISLHFWDGYGSVQNYREELNLVPGNVVDYINVLSPNYAGSLKDDGSFGYRDPLTVYDAQNITALGQSKGARVTPLVLGSGTQVDKILASAAYRQNFIDSAVKMLSQTKADGIVVNLEILAPASKDGLTTLMKDLYAKLHPLNKLVLISVMPRTSETAEPWLKAFDYAAISPYTDYVQIMTYDKHYSTSAPGPIAPLDWMRSVLSYAVQQIPREKILMGVPYYGRAWTGNEQDGYTSLSLSWNKAVNEIAAAKGITISRETTATDPVGVPTFSYTDDEGKVRKVYFDDAQSWNEKLKLLDQFQIGGVAPWSMLWANEGSAQVIYPLIKQSLKAE
;
A
#
# COMPACT_ATOMS: atom_id res chain seq x y z
N MET A 1 -4.02 -24.46 34.44
CA MET A 1 -5.33 -24.71 33.81
C MET A 1 -5.16 -24.45 32.33
N PHE A 2 -4.84 -25.49 31.55
CA PHE A 2 -4.92 -25.67 30.09
C PHE A 2 -3.98 -26.82 29.69
N ASN A 3 -4.58 -27.98 29.44
CA ASN A 3 -3.95 -29.13 28.78
C ASN A 3 -4.93 -29.54 27.68
N LEU A 4 -4.68 -29.12 26.45
CA LEU A 4 -5.44 -29.54 25.27
C LEU A 4 -4.51 -30.41 24.43
N PHE A 5 -4.53 -31.72 24.70
CA PHE A 5 -3.92 -32.72 23.84
C PHE A 5 -4.99 -33.45 23.04
N ARG A 6 -4.79 -33.45 21.71
CA ARG A 6 -5.05 -34.52 20.74
C ARG A 6 -6.43 -35.20 20.76
N SER A 7 -7.11 -35.11 19.61
CA SER A 7 -7.44 -36.33 18.88
C SER A 7 -7.21 -36.14 17.37
N ARG A 8 -6.42 -37.03 16.79
CA ARG A 8 -6.39 -37.39 15.36
C ARG A 8 -7.14 -38.72 15.26
N HIS A 9 -7.95 -38.94 14.24
CA HIS A 9 -7.95 -40.11 13.32
C HIS A 9 -9.06 -39.90 12.26
N VAL A 10 -8.74 -39.72 10.98
CA VAL A 10 -8.60 -40.71 9.87
C VAL A 10 -9.89 -40.83 9.01
N ARG A 11 -9.73 -40.43 7.73
CA ARG A 11 -10.27 -40.92 6.42
C ARG A 11 -11.60 -41.71 6.43
N ASP A 12 -12.53 -41.51 5.49
CA ASP A 12 -12.32 -41.81 4.07
C ASP A 12 -13.45 -41.30 3.14
N ARG A 13 -13.11 -41.36 1.84
CA ARG A 13 -13.85 -41.03 0.60
C ARG A 13 -15.36 -41.35 0.56
N LEU A 14 -16.10 -40.57 -0.22
CA LEU A 14 -17.00 -41.11 -1.27
C LEU A 14 -17.25 -40.08 -2.38
N SER A 15 -17.26 -40.59 -3.60
CA SER A 15 -17.29 -39.85 -4.86
C SER A 15 -18.62 -40.06 -5.60
N LYS A 16 -18.99 -39.03 -6.38
CA LYS A 16 -19.74 -39.05 -7.65
C LYS A 16 -21.28 -39.09 -7.66
N THR A 17 -21.78 -38.09 -8.42
CA THR A 17 -22.91 -38.05 -9.38
C THR A 17 -24.34 -38.11 -8.86
N LEU A 18 -25.13 -37.08 -9.21
CA LEU A 18 -26.39 -37.22 -9.96
C LEU A 18 -26.79 -35.81 -10.50
N THR A 19 -26.63 -35.55 -11.80
CA THR A 19 -27.68 -35.57 -12.86
C THR A 19 -28.60 -34.34 -12.84
N ALA A 20 -28.41 -33.49 -13.84
CA ALA A 20 -29.29 -32.38 -14.19
C ALA A 20 -30.65 -32.88 -14.68
N ALA A 21 -31.73 -32.30 -14.14
CA ALA A 21 -33.08 -32.41 -14.70
C ALA A 21 -33.61 -31.00 -14.96
N VAL A 22 -33.73 -30.67 -16.25
CA VAL A 22 -34.45 -29.50 -16.76
C VAL A 22 -35.94 -29.82 -16.65
N LEU A 23 -36.70 -29.04 -15.88
CA LEU A 23 -38.15 -29.03 -15.93
C LEU A 23 -38.65 -27.62 -16.26
N THR A 24 -39.23 -27.51 -17.45
CA THR A 24 -40.01 -26.38 -17.95
C THR A 24 -41.32 -26.27 -17.15
N GLY A 25 -41.42 -25.26 -16.29
CA GLY A 25 -42.63 -24.92 -15.55
C GLY A 25 -43.40 -23.77 -16.20
N VAL A 26 -44.59 -24.07 -16.72
CA VAL A 26 -45.64 -23.10 -17.04
C VAL A 26 -46.24 -22.62 -15.71
N PHE A 27 -46.09 -21.34 -15.37
CA PHE A 27 -46.72 -20.73 -14.19
C PHE A 27 -47.93 -19.90 -14.58
N THR A 28 -49.08 -20.33 -14.09
CA THR A 28 -50.35 -19.60 -14.00
C THR A 28 -50.24 -18.46 -12.99
N LEU A 29 -50.85 -17.32 -13.32
CA LEU A 29 -50.94 -16.11 -12.49
C LEU A 29 -51.57 -16.42 -11.12
N GLY A 30 -50.79 -16.21 -10.06
CA GLY A 30 -51.25 -16.15 -8.67
C GLY A 30 -50.56 -14.99 -7.97
N SER A 31 -51.35 -14.04 -7.49
CA SER A 31 -50.95 -12.79 -6.85
C SER A 31 -50.06 -13.03 -5.63
N PHE A 32 -48.77 -12.73 -5.74
CA PHE A 32 -47.83 -12.67 -4.62
C PHE A 32 -47.41 -11.21 -4.37
N LEU A 33 -47.49 -10.82 -3.10
CA LEU A 33 -46.89 -9.60 -2.54
C LEU A 33 -45.43 -9.49 -2.99
N ALA A 34 -45.08 -8.37 -3.61
CA ALA A 34 -43.75 -8.12 -4.14
C ALA A 34 -42.69 -8.20 -3.02
N PRO A 35 -41.61 -8.97 -3.18
CA PRO A 35 -40.41 -8.78 -2.37
C PRO A 35 -39.85 -7.39 -2.66
N ALA A 36 -39.38 -6.71 -1.61
CA ALA A 36 -38.69 -5.42 -1.70
C ALA A 36 -37.62 -5.44 -2.82
N PRO A 37 -37.44 -4.35 -3.56
CA PRO A 37 -36.54 -4.34 -4.71
C PRO A 37 -35.14 -4.72 -4.24
N LEU A 38 -34.60 -5.76 -4.92
CA LEU A 38 -33.19 -6.10 -4.92
C LEU A 38 -32.37 -4.82 -5.05
N ILE A 39 -31.42 -4.68 -4.12
CA ILE A 39 -30.40 -3.64 -4.09
C ILE A 39 -29.89 -3.39 -5.51
N GLN A 40 -29.96 -2.12 -5.90
CA GLN A 40 -29.47 -1.61 -7.17
C GLN A 40 -28.05 -2.14 -7.42
N ALA A 41 -27.85 -2.74 -8.60
CA ALA A 41 -26.58 -3.29 -9.04
C ALA A 41 -25.43 -2.32 -8.72
N ALA A 42 -24.39 -2.88 -8.10
CA ALA A 42 -23.15 -2.19 -7.78
C ALA A 42 -22.70 -1.32 -8.97
N ARG A 43 -22.37 -0.05 -8.70
CA ARG A 43 -21.67 0.79 -9.67
C ARG A 43 -20.45 0.03 -10.20
N ALA A 44 -20.24 0.09 -11.52
CA ALA A 44 -19.11 -0.53 -12.20
C ALA A 44 -17.81 -0.33 -11.42
N GLU A 45 -17.07 -1.42 -11.25
CA GLU A 45 -15.84 -1.46 -10.47
C GLU A 45 -14.81 -0.45 -11.01
N ASP A 46 -14.35 0.45 -10.15
CA ASP A 46 -13.15 1.26 -10.38
C ASP A 46 -11.94 0.31 -10.20
N THR A 47 -11.51 -0.36 -11.27
CA THR A 47 -10.45 -1.40 -11.24
C THR A 47 -9.08 -0.82 -11.55
N THR A 48 -8.74 0.35 -11.01
CA THR A 48 -7.39 0.92 -11.21
C THR A 48 -6.34 -0.02 -10.60
N ASN A 49 -5.46 -0.56 -11.43
CA ASN A 49 -4.39 -1.45 -11.04
C ASN A 49 -3.21 -0.64 -10.50
N VAL A 50 -2.84 -0.86 -9.24
CA VAL A 50 -1.75 -0.14 -8.57
C VAL A 50 -0.53 -1.04 -8.46
N GLN A 51 0.59 -0.62 -9.02
CA GLN A 51 1.86 -1.34 -8.98
C GLN A 51 2.96 -0.45 -8.42
N ARG A 52 3.90 -1.05 -7.68
CA ARG A 52 5.09 -0.36 -7.17
C ARG A 52 6.34 -0.98 -7.77
N PHE A 53 7.22 -0.13 -8.30
CA PHE A 53 8.54 -0.53 -8.81
C PHE A 53 9.61 0.13 -7.95
N GLY A 54 10.30 -0.65 -7.12
CA GLY A 54 11.30 -0.12 -6.20
C GLY A 54 12.27 -1.17 -5.69
N GLY A 55 13.57 -0.87 -5.77
CA GLY A 55 14.64 -1.67 -5.18
C GLY A 55 15.15 -1.11 -3.85
N SER A 56 16.18 -1.75 -3.28
CA SER A 56 16.90 -1.23 -2.11
C SER A 56 17.78 -0.03 -2.49
N THR A 57 18.17 0.05 -3.76
CA THR A 57 18.91 1.18 -4.33
C THR A 57 18.20 1.74 -5.58
N ARG A 58 18.55 2.97 -5.95
CA ARG A 58 18.06 3.63 -7.18
C ARG A 58 18.39 2.84 -8.47
N TYR A 59 19.48 2.08 -8.45
CA TYR A 59 19.91 1.25 -9.56
C TYR A 59 18.98 0.05 -9.73
N GLU A 60 18.66 -0.62 -8.63
CA GLU A 60 17.68 -1.70 -8.59
C GLU A 60 16.26 -1.20 -8.93
N THR A 61 15.87 0.01 -8.50
CA THR A 61 14.59 0.61 -8.93
C THR A 61 14.54 0.79 -10.45
N ALA A 62 15.60 1.31 -11.08
CA ALA A 62 15.65 1.45 -12.53
C ALA A 62 15.59 0.09 -13.25
N VAL A 63 16.26 -0.93 -12.71
CA VAL A 63 16.18 -2.31 -13.20
C VAL A 63 14.77 -2.88 -13.05
N GLU A 64 14.08 -2.66 -11.93
CA GLU A 64 12.71 -3.15 -11.72
C GLU A 64 11.73 -2.48 -12.68
N ILE A 65 11.86 -1.17 -12.91
CA ILE A 65 11.08 -0.43 -13.91
C ILE A 65 11.31 -1.05 -15.31
N SER A 66 12.56 -1.33 -15.67
CA SER A 66 12.90 -1.96 -16.94
C SER A 66 12.29 -3.36 -17.06
N ASN A 67 12.58 -4.23 -16.10
CA ASN A 67 12.22 -5.65 -16.12
C ASN A 67 10.71 -5.88 -16.25
N LYS A 68 9.90 -5.02 -15.60
CA LYS A 68 8.44 -5.13 -15.62
C LYS A 68 7.79 -4.59 -16.89
N ASN A 69 8.47 -3.72 -17.61
CA ASN A 69 7.85 -2.94 -18.68
C ASN A 69 8.51 -3.14 -20.04
N TRP A 70 9.67 -3.78 -20.14
CA TRP A 70 10.32 -4.15 -21.40
C TRP A 70 10.67 -5.64 -21.42
N SER A 71 10.13 -6.37 -22.39
CA SER A 71 10.50 -7.77 -22.63
C SER A 71 11.84 -7.91 -23.36
N GLU A 72 12.20 -6.90 -24.16
CA GLU A 72 13.48 -6.77 -24.86
C GLU A 72 13.75 -5.30 -25.19
N ALA A 73 15.03 -4.94 -25.32
CA ALA A 73 15.51 -3.63 -25.77
C ALA A 73 16.95 -3.75 -26.29
N TYR A 74 17.11 -3.72 -27.63
CA TYR A 74 18.42 -3.84 -28.27
C TYR A 74 19.32 -2.62 -28.05
N ASN A 75 18.72 -1.46 -27.78
CA ASN A 75 19.41 -0.22 -27.44
C ASN A 75 18.93 0.26 -26.07
N VAL A 76 19.86 0.72 -25.22
CA VAL A 76 19.54 1.23 -23.87
C VAL A 76 20.29 2.53 -23.61
N VAL A 77 19.66 3.47 -22.90
CA VAL A 77 20.36 4.64 -22.37
C VAL A 77 20.91 4.32 -20.98
N LEU A 78 22.20 4.62 -20.75
CA LEU A 78 22.85 4.45 -19.46
C LEU A 78 23.35 5.79 -18.93
N ALA A 79 22.92 6.15 -17.73
CA ALA A 79 23.41 7.32 -17.03
C ALA A 79 23.92 6.96 -15.63
N ARG A 80 24.70 7.85 -15.02
CA ARG A 80 25.07 7.70 -13.60
C ARG A 80 23.86 7.98 -12.70
N GLY A 81 23.76 7.25 -11.59
CA GLY A 81 22.61 7.39 -10.68
C GLY A 81 22.78 8.41 -9.56
N ASP A 82 24.00 8.84 -9.24
CA ASP A 82 24.33 9.66 -8.06
C ASP A 82 24.30 11.18 -8.30
N ASP A 83 24.65 11.66 -9.50
CA ASP A 83 24.55 13.05 -9.94
C ASP A 83 24.16 13.10 -11.43
N PHE A 84 23.00 13.65 -11.77
CA PHE A 84 22.32 13.34 -13.03
C PHE A 84 22.00 14.55 -13.94
N PRO A 85 22.83 15.61 -14.03
CA PRO A 85 22.55 16.72 -14.95
C PRO A 85 22.53 16.27 -16.41
N ASP A 86 23.36 15.28 -16.77
CA ASP A 86 23.46 14.72 -18.12
C ASP A 86 22.30 13.77 -18.46
N ALA A 87 21.54 13.29 -17.46
CA ALA A 87 20.45 12.33 -17.67
C ALA A 87 19.09 13.00 -17.92
N LEU A 88 18.94 14.30 -17.63
CA LEU A 88 17.64 14.99 -17.66
C LEU A 88 17.00 15.01 -19.05
N ALA A 89 17.82 15.18 -20.09
CA ALA A 89 17.39 15.07 -21.48
C ALA A 89 17.34 13.62 -21.99
N GLY A 90 17.86 12.67 -21.20
CA GLY A 90 18.03 11.27 -21.59
C GLY A 90 16.72 10.54 -21.85
N ALA A 91 15.62 10.97 -21.24
CA ALA A 91 14.31 10.37 -21.49
C ALA A 91 13.85 10.51 -22.94
N VAL A 92 14.12 11.67 -23.56
CA VAL A 92 13.77 11.94 -24.97
C VAL A 92 14.54 10.99 -25.89
N LEU A 93 15.83 10.80 -25.62
CA LEU A 93 16.66 9.85 -26.37
C LEU A 93 16.20 8.39 -26.13
N ALA A 94 15.95 8.00 -24.89
CA ALA A 94 15.53 6.65 -24.53
C ALA A 94 14.23 6.25 -25.25
N ASN A 95 13.26 7.17 -25.32
CA ASN A 95 11.98 6.94 -26.01
C ASN A 95 12.02 7.26 -27.51
N SER A 96 13.17 7.66 -28.07
CA SER A 96 13.30 7.98 -29.51
C SER A 96 13.36 6.72 -30.38
N PRO A 97 13.07 6.82 -31.69
CA PRO A 97 13.25 5.72 -32.63
C PRO A 97 14.69 5.16 -32.67
N GLU A 98 15.70 5.98 -32.32
CA GLU A 98 17.10 5.56 -32.27
C GLU A 98 17.35 4.52 -31.15
N VAL A 99 16.69 4.69 -29.99
CA VAL A 99 16.88 3.78 -28.85
C VAL A 99 15.68 2.87 -28.64
N SER A 100 14.48 3.42 -28.46
CA SER A 100 13.26 2.67 -28.15
C SER A 100 13.44 1.69 -26.98
N GLY A 101 14.06 2.16 -25.90
CA GLY A 101 14.49 1.33 -24.78
C GLY A 101 14.48 2.06 -23.43
N PRO A 102 14.74 1.35 -22.33
CA PRO A 102 14.76 1.95 -21.00
C PRO A 102 15.96 2.88 -20.79
N LEU A 103 15.86 3.73 -19.76
CA LEU A 103 16.98 4.44 -19.17
C LEU A 103 17.37 3.73 -17.87
N LEU A 104 18.57 3.14 -17.86
CA LEU A 104 19.14 2.50 -16.67
C LEU A 104 20.13 3.45 -15.97
N LEU A 105 20.26 3.25 -14.66
CA LEU A 105 21.21 3.98 -13.82
C LEU A 105 22.36 3.06 -13.41
N ASN A 106 23.58 3.58 -13.41
CA ASN A 106 24.77 2.86 -13.00
C ASN A 106 25.65 3.66 -12.03
N ASP A 107 26.54 2.96 -11.33
CA ASP A 107 27.62 3.60 -10.58
C ASP A 107 28.60 4.31 -11.55
N PRO A 108 29.19 5.46 -11.19
CA PRO A 108 30.13 6.16 -12.08
C PRO A 108 31.38 5.35 -12.42
N LYS A 109 31.83 4.45 -11.54
CA LYS A 109 33.16 3.84 -11.61
C LYS A 109 33.16 2.35 -11.93
N SER A 110 32.08 1.63 -11.70
CA SER A 110 31.96 0.19 -11.98
C SER A 110 30.61 -0.19 -12.57
N LEU A 111 30.58 -1.18 -13.47
CA LEU A 111 29.31 -1.71 -13.98
C LEU A 111 28.67 -2.59 -12.91
N ARG A 112 27.49 -2.16 -12.44
CA ARG A 112 26.75 -2.90 -11.41
C ARG A 112 26.24 -4.22 -11.98
N SER A 113 26.33 -5.29 -11.19
CA SER A 113 25.99 -6.64 -11.68
C SER A 113 24.51 -6.77 -12.02
N GLU A 114 23.63 -6.11 -11.26
CA GLU A 114 22.19 -6.04 -11.53
C GLU A 114 21.87 -5.30 -12.84
N VAL A 115 22.63 -4.24 -13.16
CA VAL A 115 22.47 -3.49 -14.42
C VAL A 115 22.94 -4.35 -15.59
N LEU A 116 24.10 -5.01 -15.47
CA LEU A 116 24.58 -5.93 -16.50
C LEU A 116 23.64 -7.11 -16.71
N ALA A 117 23.06 -7.66 -15.63
CA ALA A 117 22.07 -8.73 -15.72
C ALA A 117 20.83 -8.27 -16.49
N GLU A 118 20.35 -7.05 -16.24
CA GLU A 118 19.20 -6.51 -16.96
C GLU A 118 19.51 -6.21 -18.43
N LEU A 119 20.68 -5.66 -18.75
CA LEU A 119 21.12 -5.49 -20.15
C LEU A 119 21.14 -6.82 -20.91
N LYS A 120 21.55 -7.91 -20.25
CA LYS A 120 21.51 -9.26 -20.83
C LYS A 120 20.08 -9.78 -20.98
N ASN A 121 19.23 -9.54 -19.98
CA ASN A 121 17.81 -9.91 -20.01
C ASN A 121 17.08 -9.23 -21.18
N LEU A 122 17.37 -7.95 -21.40
CA LEU A 122 16.85 -7.16 -22.52
C LEU A 122 17.44 -7.51 -23.89
N ARG A 123 18.49 -8.34 -23.93
CA ARG A 123 19.26 -8.66 -25.14
C ARG A 123 19.87 -7.40 -25.77
N THR A 124 20.38 -6.49 -24.95
CA THR A 124 20.95 -5.23 -25.40
C THR A 124 22.22 -5.45 -26.21
N ASN A 125 22.24 -4.87 -27.41
CA ASN A 125 23.39 -4.86 -28.31
C ASN A 125 24.18 -3.57 -28.18
N ARG A 126 23.51 -2.43 -27.91
CA ARG A 126 24.15 -1.12 -27.81
C ARG A 126 23.67 -0.34 -26.59
N VAL A 127 24.61 0.33 -25.94
CA VAL A 127 24.35 1.26 -24.84
C VAL A 127 24.79 2.68 -25.23
N TYR A 128 23.87 3.63 -25.08
CA TYR A 128 24.12 5.07 -25.18
C TYR A 128 24.49 5.59 -23.79
N VAL A 129 25.78 5.82 -23.56
CA VAL A 129 26.30 6.32 -22.27
C VAL A 129 26.22 7.84 -22.24
N LEU A 130 25.49 8.38 -21.28
CA LEU A 130 25.34 9.83 -21.10
C LEU A 130 26.41 10.41 -20.17
N GLY A 131 27.04 11.49 -20.63
CA GLY A 131 28.06 12.23 -19.89
C GLY A 131 29.48 11.75 -20.15
N GLY A 132 30.44 12.59 -19.77
CA GLY A 132 31.87 12.35 -19.99
C GLY A 132 32.44 11.24 -19.08
N GLN A 133 33.75 11.00 -19.17
CA GLN A 133 34.44 9.97 -18.36
C GLN A 133 34.35 10.20 -16.85
N GLY A 134 34.13 11.45 -16.41
CA GLY A 134 33.88 11.77 -15.00
C GLY A 134 32.47 11.40 -14.52
N ALA A 135 31.52 11.25 -15.44
CA ALA A 135 30.15 10.83 -15.15
C ALA A 135 30.02 9.30 -15.19
N VAL A 136 30.51 8.69 -16.27
CA VAL A 136 30.58 7.23 -16.43
C VAL A 136 31.97 6.90 -16.93
N SER A 137 32.77 6.22 -16.12
CA SER A 137 34.19 5.98 -16.37
C SER A 137 34.44 5.14 -17.62
N GLU A 138 35.66 5.22 -18.14
CA GLU A 138 36.09 4.33 -19.22
C GLU A 138 36.12 2.87 -18.78
N THR A 139 36.30 2.59 -17.48
CA THR A 139 36.20 1.24 -16.91
C THR A 139 34.82 0.64 -17.17
N VAL A 140 33.74 1.39 -16.90
CA VAL A 140 32.37 0.94 -17.18
C VAL A 140 32.19 0.64 -18.67
N VAL A 141 32.70 1.51 -19.56
CA VAL A 141 32.64 1.32 -21.01
C VAL A 141 33.40 0.07 -21.45
N GLN A 142 34.58 -0.17 -20.89
CA GLN A 142 35.36 -1.37 -21.18
C GLN A 142 34.66 -2.65 -20.69
N GLU A 143 34.01 -2.61 -19.52
CA GLU A 143 33.22 -3.73 -18.99
C GLU A 143 31.99 -4.04 -19.86
N LEU A 144 31.31 -3.01 -20.38
CA LEU A 144 30.21 -3.18 -21.36
C LEU A 144 30.72 -3.85 -22.64
N LYS A 145 31.80 -3.33 -23.23
CA LYS A 145 32.42 -3.91 -24.45
C LYS A 145 32.91 -5.34 -24.24
N ALA A 146 33.48 -5.64 -23.07
CA ALA A 146 33.89 -7.00 -22.72
C ALA A 146 32.70 -7.99 -22.64
N ASN A 147 31.49 -7.48 -22.44
CA ASN A 147 30.24 -8.26 -22.52
C ASN A 147 29.59 -8.21 -23.91
N SER A 148 30.34 -7.86 -24.96
CA SER A 148 29.87 -7.76 -26.35
C SER A 148 28.74 -6.75 -26.57
N ILE A 149 28.74 -5.67 -25.77
CA ILE A 149 27.80 -4.55 -25.90
C ILE A 149 28.53 -3.38 -26.55
N ASP A 150 28.03 -2.91 -27.69
CA ASP A 150 28.50 -1.69 -28.34
C ASP A 150 28.21 -0.47 -27.46
N VAL A 151 29.13 0.49 -27.46
CA VAL A 151 28.96 1.70 -26.64
C VAL A 151 29.09 2.95 -27.49
N THR A 152 28.07 3.81 -27.44
CA THR A 152 28.08 5.17 -27.97
C THR A 152 28.03 6.14 -26.80
N ARG A 153 29.10 6.91 -26.59
CA ARG A 153 29.10 7.96 -25.57
C ARG A 153 28.53 9.25 -26.16
N ILE A 154 27.64 9.89 -25.42
CA ILE A 154 27.13 11.23 -25.70
C ILE A 154 27.55 12.14 -24.55
N ASP A 155 28.55 12.97 -24.78
CA ASP A 155 29.10 13.88 -23.78
C ASP A 155 29.41 15.27 -24.32
N GLY A 156 29.25 16.26 -23.45
CA GLY A 156 29.60 17.64 -23.70
C GLY A 156 30.69 18.16 -22.78
N SER A 157 31.21 19.35 -23.11
CA SER A 157 32.14 20.08 -22.23
C SER A 157 31.52 20.45 -20.88
N ASN A 158 30.19 20.55 -20.85
CA ASN A 158 29.36 20.84 -19.70
C ASN A 158 27.95 20.22 -19.91
N ARG A 159 27.10 20.32 -18.89
CA ARG A 159 25.73 19.77 -18.93
C ARG A 159 24.84 20.33 -20.04
N TYR A 160 25.07 21.58 -20.45
CA TYR A 160 24.30 22.24 -21.52
C TYR A 160 24.69 21.67 -22.88
N ASP A 161 25.98 21.52 -23.14
CA ASP A 161 26.50 20.84 -24.35
C ASP A 161 26.07 19.36 -24.39
N THR A 162 26.12 18.64 -23.26
CA THR A 162 25.62 17.25 -23.20
C THR A 162 24.14 17.19 -23.58
N ALA A 163 23.29 18.05 -23.00
CA ALA A 163 21.86 18.11 -23.33
C ALA A 163 21.61 18.47 -24.81
N ALA A 164 22.37 19.44 -25.35
CA ALA A 164 22.32 19.80 -26.77
C ALA A 164 22.65 18.62 -27.69
N LYS A 165 23.68 17.83 -27.34
CA LYS A 165 24.07 16.63 -28.10
C LYS A 165 23.03 15.53 -27.99
N ILE A 166 22.48 15.28 -26.79
CA ILE A 166 21.38 14.32 -26.60
C ILE A 166 20.19 14.69 -27.48
N ALA A 167 19.79 15.97 -27.52
CA ALA A 167 18.68 16.43 -28.34
C ALA A 167 18.94 16.22 -29.84
N LYS A 168 20.15 16.54 -30.33
CA LYS A 168 20.56 16.34 -31.73
C LYS A 168 20.74 14.86 -32.12
N THR A 169 21.02 13.99 -31.16
CA THR A 169 21.04 12.53 -31.39
C THR A 169 19.64 11.95 -31.42
N ALA A 170 18.75 12.41 -30.54
CA ALA A 170 17.37 11.92 -30.46
C ALA A 170 16.51 12.36 -31.64
N LEU A 171 16.75 13.58 -32.16
CA LEU A 171 15.84 14.25 -33.10
C LEU A 171 16.60 14.89 -34.27
N SER A 172 16.05 14.79 -35.47
CA SER A 172 16.58 15.45 -36.67
C SER A 172 16.07 16.89 -36.85
N SER A 173 14.87 17.20 -36.35
CA SER A 173 14.28 18.54 -36.32
C SER A 173 13.12 18.60 -35.31
N SER A 174 12.78 19.80 -34.84
CA SER A 174 11.59 20.06 -34.03
C SER A 174 11.19 21.53 -34.13
N GLN A 175 9.89 21.82 -34.26
CA GLN A 175 9.38 23.19 -34.21
C GLN A 175 9.28 23.74 -32.78
N LYS A 176 9.21 22.86 -31.78
CA LYS A 176 9.05 23.19 -30.36
C LYS A 176 10.27 22.75 -29.57
N ALA A 177 10.56 23.41 -28.46
CA ALA A 177 11.50 22.92 -27.46
C ALA A 177 11.04 23.27 -26.05
N TYR A 178 11.39 22.39 -25.10
CA TYR A 178 11.32 22.71 -23.69
C TYR A 178 12.70 23.10 -23.20
N VAL A 179 12.78 24.24 -22.49
CA VAL A 179 14.03 24.72 -21.89
C VAL A 179 13.85 24.79 -20.38
N VAL A 180 14.73 24.11 -19.65
CA VAL A 180 14.63 23.93 -18.20
C VAL A 180 15.94 24.33 -17.50
N SER A 181 15.88 24.56 -16.20
CA SER A 181 17.08 24.92 -15.45
C SER A 181 18.11 23.78 -15.44
N GLY A 182 19.35 24.09 -15.81
CA GLY A 182 20.46 23.17 -15.67
C GLY A 182 20.96 23.01 -14.23
N SER A 183 20.39 23.72 -13.25
CA SER A 183 20.80 23.69 -11.85
C SER A 183 19.69 23.26 -10.88
N ASN A 184 18.42 23.36 -11.27
CA ASN A 184 17.28 22.84 -10.51
C ASN A 184 16.49 21.85 -11.38
N TYR A 185 16.42 20.60 -10.95
CA TYR A 185 16.02 19.48 -11.81
C TYR A 185 14.54 19.09 -11.70
N ALA A 186 13.83 19.59 -10.69
CA ALA A 186 12.46 19.16 -10.44
C ALA A 186 11.49 19.61 -11.55
N ASP A 187 11.73 20.78 -12.12
CA ASP A 187 10.95 21.32 -13.25
C ASP A 187 11.22 20.52 -14.54
N ALA A 188 12.46 20.05 -14.73
CA ALA A 188 12.81 19.18 -15.86
C ALA A 188 12.00 17.88 -15.83
N LEU A 189 11.94 17.21 -14.68
CA LEU A 189 11.21 15.95 -14.52
C LEU A 189 9.71 16.10 -14.76
N SER A 190 9.16 17.27 -14.44
CA SER A 190 7.74 17.56 -14.64
C SER A 190 7.35 17.50 -16.11
N ILE A 191 8.27 17.80 -17.03
CA ILE A 191 8.03 17.81 -18.47
C ILE A 191 8.68 16.63 -19.22
N SER A 192 9.61 15.90 -18.59
CA SER A 192 10.39 14.84 -19.24
C SER A 192 9.54 13.77 -19.93
N SER A 193 8.46 13.29 -19.32
CA SER A 193 7.64 12.24 -19.92
C SER A 193 6.92 12.73 -21.18
N TYR A 194 6.35 13.94 -21.14
CA TYR A 194 5.68 14.54 -22.29
C TYR A 194 6.66 14.86 -23.41
N ALA A 195 7.81 15.46 -23.08
CA ALA A 195 8.85 15.77 -24.06
C ALA A 195 9.33 14.50 -24.77
N ALA A 196 9.49 13.39 -24.04
CA ALA A 196 9.91 12.11 -24.58
C ALA A 196 8.81 11.41 -25.38
N ALA A 197 7.55 11.46 -24.96
CA ALA A 197 6.43 10.88 -25.71
C ALA A 197 6.21 11.59 -27.05
N GLN A 198 6.24 12.92 -27.01
CA GLN A 198 5.97 13.77 -28.17
C GLN A 198 7.22 14.07 -29.01
N GLN A 199 8.37 13.49 -28.65
CA GLN A 199 9.65 13.68 -29.34
C GLN A 199 10.01 15.17 -29.51
N ILE A 200 9.85 15.94 -28.42
CA ILE A 200 10.20 17.35 -28.33
C ILE A 200 11.54 17.48 -27.58
N PRO A 201 12.53 18.25 -28.09
CA PRO A 201 13.82 18.40 -27.45
C PRO A 201 13.68 19.06 -26.08
N LEU A 202 14.35 18.49 -25.08
CA LEU A 202 14.50 19.04 -23.74
C LEU A 202 15.94 19.55 -23.57
N LEU A 203 16.10 20.86 -23.48
CA LEU A 203 17.38 21.55 -23.39
C LEU A 203 17.54 22.24 -22.04
N LEU A 204 18.79 22.48 -21.64
CA LEU A 204 19.12 23.09 -20.35
C LEU A 204 19.55 24.55 -20.54
N THR A 205 19.26 25.40 -19.56
CA THR A 205 19.75 26.80 -19.51
C THR A 205 20.30 27.15 -18.13
N ALA A 206 21.23 28.10 -18.07
CA ALA A 206 21.60 28.72 -16.81
C ALA A 206 20.50 29.71 -16.37
N LYS A 207 20.56 30.12 -15.09
CA LYS A 207 19.53 30.98 -14.51
C LYS A 207 19.38 32.31 -15.24
N ASP A 208 20.51 33.00 -15.43
CA ASP A 208 20.56 34.39 -15.93
C ASP A 208 21.19 34.53 -17.32
N SER A 209 21.52 33.41 -17.95
CA SER A 209 21.98 33.38 -19.33
C SER A 209 21.64 32.07 -20.02
N VAL A 210 21.39 32.15 -21.32
CA VAL A 210 21.24 31.00 -22.21
C VAL A 210 22.62 30.63 -22.76
N PRO A 211 23.14 29.43 -22.46
CA PRO A 211 24.40 28.96 -23.01
C PRO A 211 24.38 28.92 -24.54
N ALA A 212 25.54 29.15 -25.16
CA ALA A 212 25.67 29.16 -26.62
C ALA A 212 25.25 27.82 -27.22
N GLU A 213 25.62 26.71 -26.57
CA GLU A 213 25.32 25.35 -26.98
C GLU A 213 23.80 25.08 -27.02
N THR A 214 23.05 25.72 -26.13
CA THR A 214 21.59 25.66 -26.09
C THR A 214 20.97 26.43 -27.26
N LEU A 215 21.44 27.64 -27.53
CA LEU A 215 20.99 28.44 -28.68
C LEU A 215 21.29 27.74 -30.02
N GLU A 216 22.51 27.22 -30.16
CA GLU A 216 22.92 26.49 -31.35
C GLU A 216 22.07 25.23 -31.58
N ALA A 217 21.73 24.49 -30.52
CA ALA A 217 20.86 23.32 -30.63
C ALA A 217 19.43 23.71 -31.06
N LEU A 218 18.87 24.77 -30.50
CA LEU A 218 17.55 25.29 -30.89
C LEU A 218 17.52 25.65 -32.38
N GLN A 219 18.54 26.36 -32.86
CA GLN A 219 18.66 26.76 -34.26
C GLN A 219 18.87 25.56 -35.19
N ALA A 220 19.77 24.64 -34.83
CA ALA A 220 20.08 23.46 -35.62
C ALA A 220 18.87 22.52 -35.78
N LEU A 221 18.02 22.43 -34.76
CA LEU A 221 16.78 21.64 -34.80
C LEU A 221 15.62 22.38 -35.50
N GLY A 222 15.79 23.65 -35.87
CA GLY A 222 14.74 24.43 -36.52
C GLY A 222 13.60 24.84 -35.59
N VAL A 223 13.90 25.02 -34.30
CA VAL A 223 12.92 25.41 -33.27
C VAL A 223 12.47 26.85 -33.50
N SER A 224 11.17 27.09 -33.40
CA SER A 224 10.59 28.45 -33.42
C SER A 224 9.84 28.79 -32.14
N GLN A 225 9.40 27.77 -31.38
CA GLN A 225 8.65 27.92 -30.13
C GLN A 225 9.40 27.30 -28.96
N VAL A 226 9.69 28.10 -27.93
CA VAL A 226 10.34 27.65 -26.70
C VAL A 226 9.37 27.78 -25.54
N THR A 227 9.16 26.70 -24.80
CA THR A 227 8.45 26.74 -23.52
C THR A 227 9.45 26.57 -22.39
N LEU A 228 9.59 27.60 -21.56
CA LEU A 228 10.36 27.55 -20.32
C LEU A 228 9.58 26.73 -19.29
N VAL A 229 10.18 25.70 -18.70
CA VAL A 229 9.57 24.98 -17.57
C VAL A 229 10.36 25.28 -16.30
N GLY A 230 9.70 25.98 -15.37
CA GLY A 230 10.29 26.51 -14.14
C GLY A 230 10.04 28.01 -13.96
N GLY A 231 9.96 28.44 -12.70
CA GLY A 231 9.71 29.84 -12.34
C GLY A 231 10.90 30.77 -12.60
N GLU A 232 10.66 32.08 -12.44
CA GLU A 232 11.70 33.11 -12.63
C GLU A 232 12.88 32.98 -11.66
N GLY A 233 12.67 32.33 -10.51
CA GLY A 233 13.72 32.03 -9.54
C GLY A 233 14.81 31.10 -10.08
N VAL A 234 14.51 30.28 -11.09
CA VAL A 234 15.41 29.28 -11.68
C VAL A 234 15.75 29.54 -13.16
N ILE A 235 14.89 30.27 -13.87
CA ILE A 235 15.12 30.76 -15.23
C ILE A 235 14.60 32.20 -15.29
N SER A 236 15.49 33.18 -15.13
CA SER A 236 15.13 34.57 -14.94
C SER A 236 14.60 35.23 -16.23
N PRO A 237 13.98 36.42 -16.12
CA PRO A 237 13.57 37.20 -17.29
C PRO A 237 14.73 37.52 -18.25
N ALA A 238 15.98 37.55 -17.78
CA ALA A 238 17.15 37.76 -18.63
C ALA A 238 17.34 36.62 -19.64
N SER A 239 17.26 35.36 -19.19
CA SER A 239 17.33 34.20 -20.08
C SER A 239 16.15 34.14 -21.05
N ALA A 240 14.95 34.49 -20.59
CA ALA A 240 13.76 34.58 -21.46
C ALA A 240 13.95 35.63 -22.56
N GLY A 241 14.39 36.84 -22.20
CA GLY A 241 14.64 37.92 -23.15
C GLY A 241 15.77 37.61 -24.13
N GLN A 242 16.76 36.81 -23.75
CA GLN A 242 17.80 36.31 -24.67
C GLN A 242 17.23 35.38 -25.75
N LEU A 243 16.29 34.48 -25.38
CA LEU A 243 15.60 33.63 -26.34
C LEU A 243 14.70 34.44 -27.29
N GLU A 244 13.94 35.40 -26.75
CA GLU A 244 13.10 36.28 -27.57
C GLU A 244 13.94 37.12 -28.54
N SER A 245 15.06 37.68 -28.07
CA SER A 245 15.99 38.44 -28.91
C SER A 245 16.66 37.58 -29.99
N ALA A 246 16.79 36.27 -29.74
CA ALA A 246 17.27 35.28 -30.70
C ALA A 246 16.18 34.82 -31.69
N GLY A 247 14.95 35.35 -31.59
CA GLY A 247 13.86 35.13 -32.54
C GLY A 247 12.88 34.01 -32.17
N PHE A 248 12.96 33.46 -30.96
CA PHE A 248 12.04 32.42 -30.50
C PHE A 248 10.75 33.02 -29.91
N THR A 249 9.61 32.38 -30.15
CA THR A 249 8.39 32.65 -29.37
C THR A 249 8.51 31.93 -28.03
N VAL A 250 8.53 32.69 -26.93
CA VAL A 250 8.75 32.15 -25.59
C VAL A 250 7.46 32.11 -24.78
N SER A 251 7.15 30.96 -24.21
CA SER A 251 6.09 30.78 -23.20
C SER A 251 6.68 30.16 -21.93
N ARG A 252 5.89 30.07 -20.85
CA ARG A 252 6.35 29.52 -19.57
C ARG A 252 5.29 28.66 -18.88
N LEU A 253 5.73 27.52 -18.34
CA LEU A 253 4.99 26.69 -17.39
C LEU A 253 5.73 26.70 -16.05
N ALA A 254 5.09 27.19 -14.99
CA ALA A 254 5.70 27.32 -13.68
C ALA A 254 4.67 27.35 -12.55
N GLY A 255 5.06 26.84 -11.38
CA GLY A 255 4.37 27.05 -10.11
C GLY A 255 5.30 27.65 -9.05
N GLU A 256 4.77 27.89 -7.84
CA GLU A 256 5.56 28.45 -6.73
C GLU A 256 6.63 27.48 -6.22
N ASP A 257 6.38 26.18 -6.36
CA ASP A 257 7.31 25.11 -6.07
C ASP A 257 7.28 24.00 -7.13
N ARG A 258 8.11 22.98 -6.96
CA ARG A 258 8.21 21.85 -7.89
C ARG A 258 6.92 21.06 -8.08
N TYR A 259 6.08 20.97 -7.06
CA TYR A 259 4.83 20.23 -7.12
C TYR A 259 3.77 21.04 -7.86
N LEU A 260 3.75 22.36 -7.65
CA LEU A 260 2.87 23.26 -8.38
C LEU A 260 3.31 23.46 -9.84
N THR A 261 4.62 23.45 -10.15
CA THR A 261 5.09 23.37 -11.54
C THR A 261 4.60 22.08 -12.19
N ASN A 262 4.75 20.93 -11.50
CA ASN A 262 4.25 19.65 -12.00
C ASN A 262 2.74 19.69 -12.24
N ALA A 263 1.94 20.19 -11.29
CA ALA A 263 0.50 20.35 -11.46
C ALA A 263 0.14 21.25 -12.65
N GLN A 264 0.88 22.33 -12.91
CA GLN A 264 0.67 23.19 -14.07
C GLN A 264 1.00 22.49 -15.39
N VAL A 265 2.08 21.71 -15.44
CA VAL A 265 2.41 20.89 -16.63
C VAL A 265 1.30 19.88 -16.89
N LEU A 266 0.89 19.13 -15.87
CA LEU A 266 -0.17 18.12 -15.95
C LEU A 266 -1.52 18.69 -16.38
N LYS A 267 -1.82 19.93 -16.01
CA LYS A 267 -3.05 20.62 -16.40
C LYS A 267 -3.01 21.20 -17.81
N SER A 268 -1.83 21.58 -18.30
CA SER A 268 -1.67 22.36 -19.53
C SER A 268 -1.45 21.50 -20.78
N LEU A 269 -1.13 20.23 -20.61
CA LEU A 269 -0.78 19.30 -21.68
C LEU A 269 -1.76 18.13 -21.72
N ASP A 270 -1.91 17.57 -22.92
CA ASP A 270 -2.79 16.44 -23.18
C ASP A 270 -2.02 15.14 -22.98
N PHE A 271 -2.48 14.27 -22.08
CA PHE A 271 -1.84 12.99 -21.78
C PHE A 271 -2.84 11.86 -21.96
N ASP A 272 -2.34 10.67 -22.32
CA ASP A 272 -3.11 9.44 -22.15
C ASP A 272 -3.20 9.10 -20.65
N LEU A 273 -4.42 9.18 -20.12
CA LEU A 273 -4.69 8.96 -18.70
C LEU A 273 -4.92 7.48 -18.37
N ASP A 274 -4.72 6.54 -19.30
CA ASP A 274 -4.75 5.12 -18.95
C ASP A 274 -3.67 4.77 -17.90
N ASN A 275 -2.54 5.48 -17.89
CA ASN A 275 -1.37 5.15 -17.08
C ASN A 275 -0.79 6.37 -16.37
N LEU A 276 -0.75 6.35 -15.04
CA LEU A 276 -0.13 7.40 -14.22
C LEU A 276 1.16 6.88 -13.57
N VAL A 277 2.28 7.54 -13.83
CA VAL A 277 3.53 7.29 -13.09
C VAL A 277 3.66 8.27 -11.94
N VAL A 278 4.05 7.79 -10.76
CA VAL A 278 4.18 8.60 -9.54
C VAL A 278 5.57 8.48 -8.97
N ALA A 279 6.26 9.61 -8.79
CA ALA A 279 7.61 9.68 -8.26
C ALA A 279 7.70 10.73 -7.15
N THR A 280 8.71 10.61 -6.26
CA THR A 280 8.92 11.68 -5.28
C THR A 280 9.52 12.92 -5.94
N GLY A 281 9.04 14.10 -5.53
CA GLY A 281 9.68 15.37 -5.89
C GLY A 281 10.86 15.72 -4.98
N ALA A 282 11.22 14.92 -3.98
CA ALA A 282 12.31 15.23 -3.04
C ALA A 282 13.70 14.79 -3.55
N SER A 283 13.78 13.63 -4.19
CA SER A 283 14.98 13.00 -4.74
C SER A 283 14.61 12.29 -6.04
N PHE A 284 15.41 12.44 -7.09
CA PHE A 284 14.91 12.26 -8.45
C PHE A 284 15.43 11.06 -9.27
N PRO A 285 16.27 10.14 -8.76
CA PRO A 285 16.82 9.10 -9.63
C PRO A 285 15.72 8.15 -10.15
N ASP A 286 14.71 7.84 -9.34
CA ASP A 286 13.61 6.97 -9.74
C ASP A 286 12.74 7.63 -10.83
N ALA A 287 12.58 8.95 -10.78
CA ALA A 287 11.83 9.72 -11.78
C ALA A 287 12.52 9.74 -13.16
N LEU A 288 13.85 9.64 -13.22
CA LEU A 288 14.57 9.60 -14.51
C LEU A 288 14.20 8.36 -15.31
N ALA A 289 14.34 7.16 -14.71
CA ALA A 289 13.91 5.91 -15.34
C ALA A 289 12.37 5.88 -15.53
N GLY A 290 11.64 6.38 -14.53
CA GLY A 290 10.19 6.51 -14.52
C GLY A 290 9.61 7.35 -15.65
N SER A 291 10.30 8.42 -16.05
CA SER A 291 9.83 9.30 -17.12
C SER A 291 9.80 8.60 -18.48
N VAL A 292 10.67 7.61 -18.70
CA VAL A 292 10.65 6.78 -19.92
C VAL A 292 9.47 5.82 -19.89
N LEU A 293 9.15 5.24 -18.73
CA LEU A 293 7.94 4.43 -18.56
C LEU A 293 6.68 5.26 -18.83
N ALA A 294 6.60 6.47 -18.27
CA ALA A 294 5.49 7.37 -18.52
C ALA A 294 5.39 7.71 -20.02
N ALA A 295 6.52 8.07 -20.65
CA ALA A 295 6.57 8.43 -22.07
C ALA A 295 6.16 7.28 -23.02
N LYS A 296 6.52 6.04 -22.67
CA LYS A 296 6.13 4.83 -23.42
C LYS A 296 4.61 4.68 -23.53
N HIS A 297 3.87 5.19 -22.56
CA HIS A 297 2.41 5.14 -22.48
C HIS A 297 1.75 6.48 -22.80
N ASP A 298 2.48 7.48 -23.31
CA ASP A 298 2.03 8.88 -23.45
C ASP A 298 1.40 9.44 -22.15
N GLY A 299 1.85 8.91 -21.02
CA GLY A 299 1.25 9.14 -19.72
C GLY A 299 1.96 10.22 -18.90
N PRO A 300 1.28 10.78 -17.89
CA PRO A 300 1.86 11.75 -16.98
C PRO A 300 2.84 11.13 -15.98
N ILE A 301 3.79 11.96 -15.53
CA ILE A 301 4.52 11.74 -14.28
C ILE A 301 4.07 12.75 -13.23
N LEU A 302 3.52 12.25 -12.12
CA LEU A 302 3.08 13.03 -10.97
C LEU A 302 4.16 13.04 -9.89
N LEU A 303 4.58 14.23 -9.49
CA LEU A 303 5.56 14.43 -8.43
C LEU A 303 4.85 14.65 -7.09
N VAL A 304 5.19 13.84 -6.09
CA VAL A 304 4.61 13.91 -4.75
C VAL A 304 5.66 14.17 -3.66
N PRO A 305 5.34 14.93 -2.60
CA PRO A 305 6.20 15.05 -1.44
C PRO A 305 6.30 13.72 -0.67
N GLN A 306 7.30 13.60 0.21
CA GLN A 306 7.44 12.42 1.08
C GLN A 306 6.41 12.40 2.22
N ASN A 307 5.86 13.56 2.58
CA ASN A 307 4.87 13.70 3.64
C ASN A 307 3.50 13.97 3.02
N ASP A 308 2.51 13.15 3.38
CA ASP A 308 1.11 13.28 2.94
C ASP A 308 0.51 14.64 3.28
N LYS A 309 0.89 15.23 4.42
CA LYS A 309 0.43 16.55 4.86
C LYS A 309 0.97 17.71 4.03
N GLN A 310 1.95 17.45 3.16
CA GLN A 310 2.54 18.44 2.27
C GLN A 310 2.01 18.32 0.83
N ILE A 311 1.12 17.37 0.53
CA ILE A 311 0.55 17.22 -0.81
C ILE A 311 -0.34 18.44 -1.11
N PRO A 312 -0.02 19.25 -2.12
CA PRO A 312 -0.86 20.41 -2.48
C PRO A 312 -2.24 19.96 -2.97
N SER A 313 -3.28 20.75 -2.71
CA SER A 313 -4.65 20.42 -3.12
C SER A 313 -4.78 20.24 -4.64
N GLN A 314 -3.98 20.95 -5.42
CA GLN A 314 -3.94 20.85 -6.89
C GLN A 314 -3.54 19.43 -7.36
N ILE A 315 -2.71 18.72 -6.59
CA ILE A 315 -2.33 17.33 -6.88
C ILE A 315 -3.52 16.41 -6.58
N THR A 316 -4.21 16.60 -5.45
CA THR A 316 -5.41 15.81 -5.14
C THR A 316 -6.56 16.12 -6.10
N ASP A 317 -6.73 17.38 -6.52
CA ASP A 317 -7.74 17.79 -7.50
C ASP A 317 -7.48 17.14 -8.86
N TYR A 318 -6.22 17.11 -9.30
CA TYR A 318 -5.82 16.40 -10.53
C TYR A 318 -6.14 14.90 -10.43
N LEU A 319 -5.77 14.24 -9.32
CA LEU A 319 -6.07 12.83 -9.09
C LEU A 319 -7.58 12.55 -9.10
N ASN A 320 -8.37 13.40 -8.44
CA ASN A 320 -9.82 13.24 -8.33
C ASN A 320 -10.53 13.48 -9.66
N THR A 321 -10.10 14.49 -10.42
CA THR A 321 -10.67 14.81 -11.73
C THR A 321 -10.42 13.69 -12.75
N ASN A 322 -9.24 13.10 -12.73
CA ASN A 322 -8.80 12.15 -13.75
C ASN A 322 -8.99 10.67 -13.37
N ARG A 323 -9.40 10.39 -12.13
CA ARG A 323 -9.51 9.05 -11.55
C ARG A 323 -10.20 8.03 -12.45
N SER A 324 -11.35 8.37 -12.99
CA SER A 324 -12.14 7.46 -13.83
C SER A 324 -11.47 7.08 -15.16
N GLY A 325 -10.45 7.82 -15.59
CA GLY A 325 -9.62 7.48 -16.75
C GLY A 325 -8.43 6.58 -16.40
N LEU A 326 -7.99 6.55 -15.14
CA LEU A 326 -6.81 5.83 -14.69
C LEU A 326 -7.06 4.32 -14.65
N LYS A 327 -6.39 3.57 -15.54
CA LYS A 327 -6.36 2.10 -15.51
C LYS A 327 -5.19 1.58 -14.68
N ASN A 328 -4.03 2.23 -14.74
CA ASN A 328 -2.83 1.84 -14.00
C ASN A 328 -2.21 3.02 -13.25
N ILE A 329 -1.75 2.77 -12.03
CA ILE A 329 -0.90 3.69 -11.27
C ILE A 329 0.43 2.99 -10.94
N PHE A 330 1.53 3.54 -11.42
CA PHE A 330 2.89 3.03 -11.20
C PHE A 330 3.62 3.92 -10.17
N ILE A 331 3.78 3.42 -8.96
CA ILE A 331 4.48 4.13 -7.88
C ILE A 331 5.97 3.75 -7.91
N LEU A 332 6.84 4.74 -8.04
CA LEU A 332 8.28 4.52 -8.16
C LEU A 332 9.00 4.66 -6.83
N GLY A 333 9.99 3.80 -6.65
CA GLY A 333 10.82 3.75 -5.46
C GLY A 333 10.25 2.87 -4.35
N GLY A 334 11.13 2.52 -3.42
CA GLY A 334 10.75 1.81 -2.20
C GLY A 334 9.87 2.67 -1.30
N TRP A 335 9.38 2.05 -0.22
CA TRP A 335 8.51 2.72 0.74
C TRP A 335 9.16 3.87 1.51
N GLY A 336 10.50 3.93 1.62
CA GLY A 336 11.23 5.08 2.15
C GLY A 336 11.25 6.29 1.21
N VAL A 337 10.85 6.10 -0.06
CA VAL A 337 10.76 7.16 -1.08
C VAL A 337 9.33 7.71 -1.13
N ILE A 338 8.34 6.82 -1.34
CA ILE A 338 6.92 7.13 -1.28
C ILE A 338 6.28 6.20 -0.25
N ASN A 339 6.03 6.73 0.94
CA ASN A 339 5.44 5.96 2.03
C ASN A 339 3.95 5.68 1.80
N TYR A 340 3.37 4.98 2.75
CA TYR A 340 2.01 4.51 2.67
C TYR A 340 0.92 5.57 2.75
N LYS A 341 1.19 6.68 3.44
CA LYS A 341 0.24 7.78 3.54
C LYS A 341 0.16 8.49 2.21
N VAL A 342 1.31 8.83 1.62
CA VAL A 342 1.38 9.45 0.29
C VAL A 342 0.81 8.52 -0.78
N ALA A 343 1.18 7.24 -0.78
CA ALA A 343 0.59 6.26 -1.70
C ALA A 343 -0.92 6.12 -1.50
N GLY A 344 -1.41 6.19 -0.25
CA GLY A 344 -2.83 6.20 0.07
C GLY A 344 -3.55 7.43 -0.51
N VAL A 345 -2.94 8.62 -0.44
CA VAL A 345 -3.49 9.83 -1.10
C VAL A 345 -3.50 9.68 -2.61
N VAL A 346 -2.44 9.14 -3.21
CA VAL A 346 -2.37 8.89 -4.66
C VAL A 346 -3.49 7.95 -5.10
N VAL A 347 -3.63 6.82 -4.39
CA VAL A 347 -4.60 5.78 -4.73
C VAL A 347 -6.03 6.20 -4.42
N SER A 348 -6.29 6.95 -3.33
CA SER A 348 -7.66 7.34 -2.92
C SER A 348 -8.08 8.73 -3.39
N GLY A 349 -7.13 9.60 -3.73
CA GLY A 349 -7.37 11.01 -4.04
C GLY A 349 -7.69 11.86 -2.81
N SER A 350 -7.62 11.27 -1.62
CA SER A 350 -7.96 11.89 -0.35
C SER A 350 -6.77 11.92 0.59
N ALA A 351 -6.54 13.08 1.22
CA ALA A 351 -5.55 13.25 2.29
C ALA A 351 -5.89 12.44 3.56
N THR A 352 -7.13 11.94 3.69
CA THR A 352 -7.60 11.13 4.81
C THR A 352 -7.87 9.69 4.38
N SER A 353 -6.89 9.04 3.74
CA SER A 353 -7.05 7.64 3.30
C SER A 353 -7.23 6.72 4.51
N ARG A 354 -8.40 6.10 4.64
CA ARG A 354 -8.60 5.02 5.60
C ARG A 354 -7.84 3.78 5.15
N ILE A 355 -7.45 2.95 6.11
CA ILE A 355 -6.93 1.62 5.82
C ILE A 355 -7.77 0.52 6.45
N SER A 356 -7.70 -0.68 5.89
CA SER A 356 -8.14 -1.90 6.55
C SER A 356 -6.95 -2.80 6.85
N LEU A 357 -6.89 -3.30 8.09
CA LEU A 357 -5.98 -4.36 8.52
C LEU A 357 -6.75 -5.63 8.77
N HIS A 358 -6.41 -6.72 8.10
CA HIS A 358 -7.08 -8.00 8.29
C HIS A 358 -6.14 -9.00 8.96
N PHE A 359 -6.58 -9.55 10.09
CA PHE A 359 -5.87 -10.66 10.74
C PHE A 359 -6.03 -11.92 9.88
N TRP A 360 -4.89 -12.42 9.40
CA TRP A 360 -4.78 -13.51 8.42
C TRP A 360 -4.39 -14.78 9.17
N ASP A 361 -5.36 -15.63 9.47
CA ASP A 361 -5.27 -16.60 10.57
C ASP A 361 -4.99 -18.02 10.07
N GLY A 362 -4.01 -18.16 9.17
CA GLY A 362 -3.64 -19.47 8.64
C GLY A 362 -2.91 -20.39 9.64
N TYR A 363 -2.50 -19.86 10.81
CA TYR A 363 -1.78 -20.57 11.86
C TYR A 363 -0.57 -21.33 11.31
N GLY A 364 -0.54 -22.66 11.48
CA GLY A 364 0.54 -23.54 11.04
C GLY A 364 0.41 -24.05 9.61
N SER A 365 -0.52 -23.52 8.79
CA SER A 365 -0.85 -24.05 7.47
C SER A 365 -0.76 -22.98 6.38
N VAL A 366 0.23 -23.09 5.49
CA VAL A 366 0.37 -22.24 4.29
C VAL A 366 -0.89 -22.29 3.42
N GLN A 367 -1.56 -23.45 3.39
CA GLN A 367 -2.78 -23.62 2.61
C GLN A 367 -3.93 -22.78 3.16
N ASN A 368 -4.08 -22.67 4.47
CA ASN A 368 -5.13 -21.86 5.09
C ASN A 368 -4.96 -20.38 4.73
N TYR A 369 -3.73 -19.86 4.77
CA TYR A 369 -3.44 -18.50 4.33
C TYR A 369 -3.90 -18.28 2.87
N ARG A 370 -3.58 -19.22 1.98
CA ARG A 370 -3.98 -19.14 0.57
C ARG A 370 -5.51 -19.18 0.40
N GLU A 371 -6.19 -20.08 1.11
CA GLU A 371 -7.64 -20.22 1.06
C GLU A 371 -8.35 -18.96 1.54
N GLU A 372 -7.95 -18.40 2.68
CA GLU A 372 -8.52 -17.16 3.21
C GLU A 372 -8.33 -15.98 2.23
N LEU A 373 -7.17 -15.89 1.56
CA LEU A 373 -6.90 -14.81 0.61
C LEU A 373 -7.68 -14.98 -0.71
N ASN A 374 -7.94 -16.22 -1.14
CA ASN A 374 -8.71 -16.50 -2.34
C ASN A 374 -10.21 -16.11 -2.22
N LEU A 375 -10.70 -15.92 -0.99
CA LEU A 375 -12.07 -15.47 -0.73
C LEU A 375 -12.23 -13.95 -0.85
N VAL A 376 -11.12 -13.19 -0.96
CA VAL A 376 -11.17 -11.75 -1.19
C VAL A 376 -11.54 -11.49 -2.65
N PRO A 377 -12.64 -10.79 -2.96
CA PRO A 377 -13.04 -10.52 -4.33
C PRO A 377 -12.04 -9.61 -5.05
N GLY A 378 -11.86 -9.77 -6.37
CA GLY A 378 -11.13 -8.82 -7.20
C GLY A 378 -9.71 -8.48 -6.74
N ASN A 379 -9.37 -7.19 -6.76
CA ASN A 379 -8.07 -6.71 -6.30
C ASN A 379 -8.04 -6.57 -4.77
N VAL A 380 -7.13 -7.29 -4.10
CA VAL A 380 -7.08 -7.37 -2.64
C VAL A 380 -6.98 -6.00 -1.97
N VAL A 381 -6.19 -5.07 -2.54
CA VAL A 381 -5.97 -3.74 -1.94
C VAL A 381 -7.19 -2.82 -1.94
N ASP A 382 -8.23 -3.16 -2.69
CA ASP A 382 -9.52 -2.47 -2.62
C ASP A 382 -10.25 -2.76 -1.30
N TYR A 383 -9.90 -3.87 -0.64
CA TYR A 383 -10.56 -4.40 0.55
C TYR A 383 -9.62 -4.46 1.76
N ILE A 384 -8.33 -4.76 1.52
CA ILE A 384 -7.34 -5.07 2.55
C ILE A 384 -6.03 -4.35 2.21
N ASN A 385 -5.68 -3.33 2.99
CA ASN A 385 -4.40 -2.63 2.81
C ASN A 385 -3.26 -3.28 3.59
N VAL A 386 -3.57 -3.93 4.71
CA VAL A 386 -2.60 -4.62 5.56
C VAL A 386 -3.11 -6.02 5.92
N LEU A 387 -2.32 -7.05 5.64
CA LEU A 387 -2.52 -8.42 6.10
C LEU A 387 -1.64 -8.66 7.32
N SER A 388 -2.20 -9.20 8.39
CA SER A 388 -1.46 -9.54 9.61
C SER A 388 -1.45 -11.05 9.85
N PRO A 389 -0.47 -11.79 9.28
CA PRO A 389 -0.42 -13.23 9.43
C PRO A 389 0.08 -13.65 10.82
N ASN A 390 -0.54 -14.67 11.40
CA ASN A 390 -0.19 -15.20 12.72
C ASN A 390 0.88 -16.31 12.67
N TYR A 391 1.82 -16.23 11.72
CA TYR A 391 2.92 -17.19 11.56
C TYR A 391 4.03 -17.02 12.61
N ALA A 392 4.01 -15.96 13.43
CA ALA A 392 4.92 -15.86 14.56
C ALA A 392 4.53 -16.90 15.62
N GLY A 393 5.55 -17.57 16.16
CA GLY A 393 5.39 -18.53 17.24
C GLY A 393 5.11 -17.85 18.57
N SER A 394 4.79 -18.65 19.59
CA SER A 394 4.61 -18.17 20.95
C SER A 394 5.88 -17.53 21.51
N LEU A 395 5.71 -16.53 22.37
CA LEU A 395 6.80 -15.96 23.15
C LEU A 395 7.43 -17.02 24.07
N LYS A 396 8.75 -17.00 24.16
CA LYS A 396 9.51 -17.72 25.18
C LYS A 396 9.64 -16.85 26.43
N ASP A 397 10.00 -17.47 27.56
CA ASP A 397 10.12 -16.79 28.85
C ASP A 397 11.17 -15.66 28.87
N ASP A 398 12.15 -15.72 27.97
CA ASP A 398 13.19 -14.69 27.81
C ASP A 398 12.76 -13.55 26.87
N GLY A 399 11.53 -13.55 26.37
CA GLY A 399 11.01 -12.55 25.43
C GLY A 399 11.28 -12.86 23.95
N SER A 400 12.14 -13.83 23.63
CA SER A 400 12.41 -14.20 22.25
C SER A 400 11.25 -14.98 21.63
N PHE A 401 11.13 -14.89 20.30
CA PHE A 401 10.19 -15.70 19.51
C PHE A 401 10.78 -16.06 18.15
N GLY A 402 10.13 -17.03 17.49
CA GLY A 402 10.46 -17.50 16.15
C GLY A 402 9.21 -17.71 15.31
N TYR A 403 9.21 -18.73 14.47
CA TYR A 403 8.07 -19.10 13.63
C TYR A 403 7.18 -20.13 14.34
N ARG A 404 5.89 -20.11 14.03
CA ARG A 404 4.89 -21.05 14.55
C ARG A 404 5.10 -22.43 13.95
N ASP A 405 5.17 -23.47 14.78
CA ASP A 405 5.25 -24.86 14.31
C ASP A 405 3.98 -25.25 13.50
N PRO A 406 4.10 -25.93 12.34
CA PRO A 406 5.31 -26.45 11.69
C PRO A 406 5.94 -25.52 10.62
N LEU A 407 5.60 -24.23 10.61
CA LEU A 407 6.11 -23.29 9.60
C LEU A 407 7.61 -23.08 9.75
N THR A 408 8.29 -23.11 8.61
CA THR A 408 9.69 -22.73 8.45
C THR A 408 9.81 -21.24 8.11
N VAL A 409 11.05 -20.73 8.11
CA VAL A 409 11.35 -19.40 7.57
C VAL A 409 10.93 -19.27 6.10
N TYR A 410 11.05 -20.36 5.31
CA TYR A 410 10.67 -20.37 3.90
C TYR A 410 9.16 -20.24 3.73
N ASP A 411 8.39 -20.91 4.59
CA ASP A 411 6.93 -20.77 4.59
C ASP A 411 6.50 -19.33 4.92
N ALA A 412 7.12 -18.72 5.94
CA ALA A 412 6.85 -17.34 6.31
C ALA A 412 7.24 -16.35 5.19
N GLN A 413 8.36 -16.58 4.49
CA GLN A 413 8.74 -15.82 3.28
C GLN A 413 7.68 -15.96 2.19
N ASN A 414 7.19 -17.17 1.92
CA ASN A 414 6.17 -17.41 0.90
C ASN A 414 4.82 -16.77 1.25
N ILE A 415 4.39 -16.83 2.52
CA ILE A 415 3.17 -16.16 2.99
C ILE A 415 3.32 -14.64 2.83
N THR A 416 4.49 -14.10 3.18
CA THR A 416 4.79 -12.67 3.02
C THR A 416 4.76 -12.25 1.56
N ALA A 417 5.46 -12.98 0.69
CA ALA A 417 5.48 -12.75 -0.74
C ALA A 417 4.07 -12.89 -1.37
N LEU A 418 3.25 -13.82 -0.87
CA LEU A 418 1.87 -13.99 -1.33
C LEU A 418 1.03 -12.75 -1.05
N GLY A 419 1.07 -12.22 0.18
CA GLY A 419 0.35 -10.98 0.52
C GLY A 419 0.86 -9.78 -0.28
N GLN A 420 2.18 -9.60 -0.36
CA GLN A 420 2.82 -8.51 -1.10
C GLN A 420 2.55 -8.59 -2.62
N SER A 421 2.46 -9.80 -3.19
CA SER A 421 2.10 -9.99 -4.61
C SER A 421 0.69 -9.52 -4.95
N LYS A 422 -0.17 -9.32 -3.94
CA LYS A 422 -1.51 -8.76 -4.08
C LYS A 422 -1.56 -7.27 -3.77
N GLY A 423 -0.41 -6.61 -3.58
CA GLY A 423 -0.29 -5.19 -3.25
C GLY A 423 -0.50 -4.86 -1.78
N ALA A 424 -0.95 -5.81 -0.96
CA ALA A 424 -1.15 -5.61 0.48
C ALA A 424 0.18 -5.60 1.23
N ARG A 425 0.26 -4.80 2.30
CA ARG A 425 1.38 -4.92 3.24
C ARG A 425 1.22 -6.15 4.11
N VAL A 426 2.33 -6.75 4.50
CA VAL A 426 2.33 -7.88 5.42
C VAL A 426 3.00 -7.51 6.72
N THR A 427 2.24 -7.51 7.81
CA THR A 427 2.71 -7.16 9.16
C THR A 427 2.44 -8.33 10.12
N PRO A 428 3.34 -9.31 10.26
CA PRO A 428 3.14 -10.45 11.14
C PRO A 428 2.68 -10.10 12.55
N LEU A 429 1.75 -10.90 13.05
CA LEU A 429 1.15 -10.77 14.37
C LEU A 429 1.98 -11.54 15.40
N VAL A 430 2.46 -10.84 16.43
CA VAL A 430 3.07 -11.47 17.61
C VAL A 430 2.06 -11.46 18.75
N LEU A 431 1.70 -12.66 19.20
CA LEU A 431 0.74 -12.89 20.28
C LEU A 431 1.45 -13.20 21.59
N GLY A 432 0.98 -12.61 22.68
CA GLY A 432 1.39 -12.95 24.03
C GLY A 432 0.33 -12.56 25.06
N SER A 433 0.28 -13.23 26.21
CA SER A 433 -0.59 -12.79 27.31
C SER A 433 -0.12 -13.20 28.70
N GLY A 434 -0.66 -12.53 29.72
CA GLY A 434 -0.53 -12.93 31.12
C GLY A 434 0.87 -12.77 31.73
N THR A 435 1.12 -13.53 32.80
CA THR A 435 2.29 -13.35 33.66
C THR A 435 3.64 -13.58 32.97
N GLN A 436 3.67 -14.37 31.89
CA GLN A 436 4.86 -14.51 31.07
C GLN A 436 5.23 -13.16 30.43
N VAL A 437 4.25 -12.47 29.86
CA VAL A 437 4.45 -11.17 29.23
C VAL A 437 4.78 -10.11 30.27
N ASP A 438 4.17 -10.13 31.44
CA ASP A 438 4.52 -9.19 32.53
C ASP A 438 6.01 -9.28 32.89
N LYS A 439 6.58 -10.50 32.96
CA LYS A 439 8.02 -10.71 33.20
C LYS A 439 8.89 -10.17 32.07
N ILE A 440 8.47 -10.37 30.83
CA ILE A 440 9.16 -9.85 29.63
C ILE A 440 9.18 -8.32 29.67
N LEU A 441 8.02 -7.70 29.95
CA LEU A 441 7.88 -6.25 29.99
C LEU A 441 8.64 -5.61 31.15
N ALA A 442 8.81 -6.30 32.28
CA ALA A 442 9.59 -5.81 33.41
C ALA A 442 11.12 -5.81 33.16
N SER A 443 11.62 -6.68 32.28
CA SER A 443 13.07 -6.86 32.05
C SER A 443 13.55 -6.17 30.77
N ALA A 444 14.51 -5.25 30.91
CA ALA A 444 15.13 -4.59 29.75
C ALA A 444 15.78 -5.59 28.77
N ALA A 445 16.43 -6.64 29.31
CA ALA A 445 17.03 -7.68 28.49
C ALA A 445 15.98 -8.49 27.72
N TYR A 446 14.82 -8.79 28.33
CA TYR A 446 13.78 -9.56 27.66
C TYR A 446 13.01 -8.75 26.62
N ARG A 447 12.80 -7.44 26.88
CA ARG A 447 12.33 -6.51 25.84
C ARG A 447 13.31 -6.45 24.65
N GLN A 448 14.61 -6.43 24.92
CA GLN A 448 15.62 -6.46 23.85
C GLN A 448 15.55 -7.75 23.02
N ASN A 449 15.40 -8.91 23.68
CA ASN A 449 15.23 -10.19 22.98
C ASN A 449 14.00 -10.21 22.06
N PHE A 450 12.89 -9.60 22.50
CA PHE A 450 11.70 -9.43 21.67
C PHE A 450 12.02 -8.59 20.42
N ILE A 451 12.69 -7.45 20.60
CA ILE A 451 13.06 -6.54 19.50
C ILE A 451 14.01 -7.24 18.52
N ASP A 452 14.99 -7.98 19.01
CA ASP A 452 15.94 -8.71 18.17
C ASP A 452 15.25 -9.82 17.37
N SER A 453 14.31 -10.54 17.97
CA SER A 453 13.45 -11.51 17.27
C SER A 453 12.60 -10.85 16.18
N ALA A 454 12.00 -9.68 16.46
CA ALA A 454 11.24 -8.92 15.48
C ALA A 454 12.13 -8.49 14.30
N VAL A 455 13.27 -7.86 14.57
CA VAL A 455 14.22 -7.42 13.53
C VAL A 455 14.69 -8.60 12.67
N LYS A 456 15.01 -9.73 13.29
CA LYS A 456 15.42 -10.95 12.59
C LYS A 456 14.32 -11.45 11.66
N MET A 457 13.08 -11.56 12.14
CA MET A 457 11.95 -12.02 11.35
C MET A 457 11.68 -11.11 10.16
N LEU A 458 11.65 -9.78 10.36
CA LEU A 458 11.40 -8.82 9.27
C LEU A 458 12.53 -8.82 8.23
N SER A 459 13.78 -8.99 8.67
CA SER A 459 14.93 -9.11 7.76
C SER A 459 14.86 -10.38 6.90
N GLN A 460 14.47 -11.50 7.49
CA GLN A 460 14.36 -12.80 6.82
C GLN A 460 13.17 -12.87 5.86
N THR A 461 12.00 -12.40 6.29
CA THR A 461 10.74 -12.51 5.52
C THR A 461 10.53 -11.38 4.53
N LYS A 462 11.23 -10.24 4.71
CA LYS A 462 10.97 -8.98 4.00
C LYS A 462 9.59 -8.38 4.26
N ALA A 463 8.92 -8.79 5.34
CA ALA A 463 7.64 -8.22 5.77
C ALA A 463 7.73 -6.71 6.03
N ASP A 464 6.61 -6.01 5.86
CA ASP A 464 6.52 -4.55 5.85
C ASP A 464 6.46 -3.93 7.25
N GLY A 465 6.30 -4.74 8.28
CA GLY A 465 6.19 -4.27 9.67
C GLY A 465 5.74 -5.38 10.61
N ILE A 466 5.27 -5.01 11.79
CA ILE A 466 4.87 -5.96 12.83
C ILE A 466 3.63 -5.45 13.59
N VAL A 467 2.76 -6.37 13.99
CA VAL A 467 1.64 -6.10 14.91
C VAL A 467 1.97 -6.76 16.25
N VAL A 468 2.08 -5.94 17.29
CA VAL A 468 2.28 -6.40 18.67
C VAL A 468 0.91 -6.56 19.32
N ASN A 469 0.54 -7.77 19.72
CA ASN A 469 -0.69 -8.02 20.45
C ASN A 469 -0.38 -8.75 21.77
N LEU A 470 -0.22 -7.95 22.82
CA LEU A 470 0.12 -8.41 24.17
C LEU A 470 -1.07 -8.15 25.09
N GLU A 471 -1.70 -9.22 25.55
CA GLU A 471 -3.02 -9.17 26.18
C GLU A 471 -2.98 -9.55 27.67
N ILE A 472 -4.04 -9.19 28.42
CA ILE A 472 -4.23 -9.62 29.83
C ILE A 472 -2.99 -9.27 30.69
N LEU A 473 -2.63 -8.00 30.73
CA LEU A 473 -1.42 -7.51 31.40
C LEU A 473 -1.71 -7.00 32.81
N ALA A 474 -0.75 -7.17 33.71
CA ALA A 474 -0.80 -6.52 35.02
C ALA A 474 -0.69 -4.99 34.88
N PRO A 475 -1.35 -4.19 35.73
CA PRO A 475 -1.23 -2.73 35.67
C PRO A 475 0.21 -2.21 35.75
N ALA A 476 1.09 -2.93 36.47
CA ALA A 476 2.51 -2.60 36.60
C ALA A 476 3.29 -2.72 35.28
N SER A 477 2.75 -3.41 34.27
CA SER A 477 3.37 -3.59 32.96
C SER A 477 3.23 -2.37 32.05
N LYS A 478 2.49 -1.33 32.47
CA LYS A 478 2.25 -0.08 31.71
C LYS A 478 3.54 0.53 31.14
N ASP A 479 4.52 0.79 32.00
CA ASP A 479 5.76 1.46 31.59
C ASP A 479 6.65 0.53 30.75
N GLY A 480 6.62 -0.77 31.06
CA GLY A 480 7.33 -1.80 30.29
C GLY A 480 6.80 -1.94 28.86
N LEU A 481 5.48 -1.92 28.68
CA LEU A 481 4.84 -1.94 27.36
C LEU A 481 5.17 -0.69 26.56
N THR A 482 5.06 0.49 27.18
CA THR A 482 5.41 1.77 26.54
C THR A 482 6.87 1.79 26.10
N THR A 483 7.78 1.30 26.97
CA THR A 483 9.21 1.22 26.67
C THR A 483 9.48 0.24 25.52
N LEU A 484 8.85 -0.94 25.51
CA LEU A 484 8.97 -1.91 24.42
C LEU A 484 8.59 -1.27 23.08
N MET A 485 7.44 -0.59 23.02
CA MET A 485 6.97 0.03 21.79
C MET A 485 7.88 1.18 21.33
N LYS A 486 8.36 2.01 22.26
CA LYS A 486 9.33 3.07 21.96
C LYS A 486 10.62 2.53 21.34
N ASP A 487 11.21 1.52 21.97
CA ASP A 487 12.49 0.94 21.51
C ASP A 487 12.32 0.18 20.19
N LEU A 488 11.19 -0.54 20.03
CA LEU A 488 10.83 -1.20 18.78
C LEU A 488 10.65 -0.20 17.64
N TYR A 489 9.92 0.90 17.88
CA TYR A 489 9.71 1.97 16.89
C TYR A 489 11.03 2.63 16.49
N ALA A 490 11.89 2.97 17.47
CA ALA A 490 13.21 3.55 17.21
C ALA A 490 14.10 2.62 16.37
N LYS A 491 13.94 1.30 16.49
CA LYS A 491 14.69 0.32 15.73
C LYS A 491 14.14 0.09 14.31
N LEU A 492 12.82 0.03 14.17
CA LEU A 492 12.14 -0.42 12.96
C LEU A 492 11.76 0.73 12.01
N HIS A 493 11.39 1.89 12.54
CA HIS A 493 10.95 3.02 11.74
C HIS A 493 12.06 3.57 10.80
N PRO A 494 13.34 3.67 11.21
CA PRO A 494 14.43 4.04 10.29
C PRO A 494 14.67 3.01 9.18
N LEU A 495 14.26 1.76 9.39
CA LEU A 495 14.29 0.70 8.37
C LEU A 495 13.02 0.69 7.51
N ASN A 496 12.18 1.72 7.67
CA ASN A 496 10.91 1.88 6.98
C ASN A 496 10.00 0.65 7.16
N LYS A 497 9.89 0.19 8.41
CA LYS A 497 8.99 -0.89 8.83
C LYS A 497 7.88 -0.32 9.70
N LEU A 498 6.65 -0.77 9.46
CA LEU A 498 5.50 -0.38 10.27
C LEU A 498 5.56 -1.01 11.65
N VAL A 499 5.12 -0.25 12.65
CA VAL A 499 4.95 -0.73 14.02
C VAL A 499 3.52 -0.46 14.45
N LEU A 500 2.76 -1.54 14.62
CA LEU A 500 1.36 -1.49 15.05
C LEU A 500 1.22 -2.20 16.38
N ILE A 501 0.19 -1.82 17.13
CA ILE A 501 -0.18 -2.50 18.38
C ILE A 501 -1.69 -2.74 18.43
N SER A 502 -2.07 -3.91 18.93
CA SER A 502 -3.43 -4.22 19.36
C SER A 502 -3.57 -3.94 20.85
N VAL A 503 -4.58 -3.16 21.23
CA VAL A 503 -4.83 -2.76 22.62
C VAL A 503 -6.25 -3.13 23.06
N MET A 504 -6.38 -3.42 24.35
CA MET A 504 -7.67 -3.71 24.97
C MET A 504 -8.61 -2.49 24.91
N PRO A 505 -9.93 -2.69 24.72
CA PRO A 505 -10.90 -1.61 24.61
C PRO A 505 -11.16 -0.93 25.97
N ARG A 506 -10.89 0.38 26.07
CA ARG A 506 -11.16 1.22 27.26
C ARG A 506 -12.32 2.16 26.99
N THR A 507 -13.24 2.29 27.92
CA THR A 507 -14.37 3.25 27.86
C THR A 507 -14.11 4.55 28.61
N SER A 508 -13.11 4.59 29.49
CA SER A 508 -12.74 5.78 30.28
C SER A 508 -11.35 5.61 30.93
N GLU A 509 -10.84 6.68 31.54
CA GLU A 509 -9.62 6.61 32.36
C GLU A 509 -9.82 5.71 33.59
N THR A 510 -11.02 5.75 34.18
CA THR A 510 -11.43 4.97 35.35
C THR A 510 -11.96 3.58 35.00
N ALA A 511 -11.72 3.09 33.79
CA ALA A 511 -12.06 1.73 33.38
C ALA A 511 -11.35 0.67 34.26
N GLU A 512 -11.69 -0.60 34.08
CA GLU A 512 -11.28 -1.69 34.95
C GLU A 512 -9.74 -1.70 35.17
N PRO A 513 -9.26 -1.96 36.40
CA PRO A 513 -7.84 -1.83 36.71
C PRO A 513 -6.88 -2.59 35.79
N TRP A 514 -7.28 -3.77 35.31
CA TRP A 514 -6.48 -4.60 34.40
C TRP A 514 -6.27 -3.98 33.01
N LEU A 515 -7.07 -2.98 32.62
CA LEU A 515 -6.89 -2.21 31.39
C LEU A 515 -5.82 -1.11 31.50
N LYS A 516 -5.37 -0.78 32.72
CA LYS A 516 -4.43 0.33 32.96
C LYS A 516 -3.04 0.11 32.37
N ALA A 517 -2.70 -1.13 32.01
CA ALA A 517 -1.46 -1.43 31.29
C ALA A 517 -1.40 -0.75 29.91
N PHE A 518 -2.56 -0.46 29.29
CA PHE A 518 -2.65 0.15 27.97
C PHE A 518 -2.84 1.67 28.07
N ASP A 519 -1.72 2.39 28.22
CA ASP A 519 -1.70 3.86 28.15
C ASP A 519 -1.70 4.32 26.69
N TYR A 520 -2.89 4.62 26.18
CA TYR A 520 -3.09 5.01 24.78
C TYR A 520 -2.26 6.23 24.38
N ALA A 521 -2.22 7.27 25.23
CA ALA A 521 -1.50 8.51 24.95
C ALA A 521 0.02 8.29 24.98
N ALA A 522 0.53 7.45 25.88
CA ALA A 522 1.95 7.15 25.96
C ALA A 522 2.45 6.22 24.82
N ILE A 523 1.61 5.31 24.33
CA ILE A 523 1.97 4.33 23.30
C ILE A 523 1.82 4.91 21.88
N SER A 524 0.77 5.70 21.62
CA SER A 524 0.43 6.16 20.26
C SER A 524 1.52 6.94 19.51
N PRO A 525 2.46 7.66 20.15
CA PRO A 525 3.59 8.29 19.45
C PRO A 525 4.56 7.28 18.82
N TYR A 526 4.65 6.07 19.37
CA TYR A 526 5.58 5.01 18.99
C TYR A 526 4.90 3.90 18.17
N THR A 527 3.88 4.27 17.40
CA THR A 527 3.15 3.38 16.51
C THR A 527 2.73 4.11 15.25
N ASP A 528 2.60 3.39 14.14
CA ASP A 528 1.95 3.85 12.93
C ASP A 528 0.43 3.83 13.08
N TYR A 529 -0.09 2.74 13.64
CA TYR A 529 -1.50 2.53 13.94
C TYR A 529 -1.69 1.83 15.28
N VAL A 530 -2.77 2.19 15.97
CA VAL A 530 -3.25 1.52 17.17
C VAL A 530 -4.57 0.85 16.84
N GLN A 531 -4.58 -0.48 16.85
CA GLN A 531 -5.78 -1.27 16.72
C GLN A 531 -6.44 -1.41 18.08
N ILE A 532 -7.68 -0.94 18.20
CA ILE A 532 -8.47 -1.11 19.42
C ILE A 532 -9.37 -2.31 19.20
N MET A 533 -9.22 -3.33 20.04
CA MET A 533 -10.00 -4.56 19.96
C MET A 533 -11.43 -4.33 20.46
N THR A 534 -12.21 -3.54 19.72
CA THR A 534 -13.62 -3.22 19.97
C THR A 534 -14.55 -4.41 19.67
N TYR A 535 -14.20 -5.57 20.22
CA TYR A 535 -14.95 -6.83 20.22
C TYR A 535 -14.72 -7.58 21.53
N ASP A 536 -15.34 -8.76 21.67
CA ASP A 536 -15.31 -9.57 22.89
C ASP A 536 -15.81 -8.85 24.16
N LYS A 537 -16.77 -7.91 24.01
CA LYS A 537 -17.53 -7.40 25.17
C LYS A 537 -18.26 -8.53 25.89
N HIS A 538 -18.77 -9.48 25.12
CA HIS A 538 -19.20 -10.80 25.59
C HIS A 538 -18.24 -11.85 25.02
N TYR A 539 -17.54 -12.54 25.90
CA TYR A 539 -16.45 -13.48 25.59
C TYR A 539 -16.86 -14.93 25.90
N SER A 540 -15.92 -15.86 25.75
CA SER A 540 -16.23 -17.30 25.70
C SER A 540 -16.94 -17.86 26.94
N THR A 541 -16.71 -17.27 28.11
CA THR A 541 -17.24 -17.66 29.42
C THR A 541 -18.07 -16.57 30.11
N SER A 542 -18.39 -15.47 29.42
CA SER A 542 -19.35 -14.49 29.92
C SER A 542 -20.79 -14.97 29.73
N ALA A 543 -21.74 -14.22 30.31
CA ALA A 543 -23.14 -14.33 29.90
C ALA A 543 -23.30 -14.09 28.37
N PRO A 544 -24.34 -14.68 27.73
CA PRO A 544 -24.59 -14.48 26.30
C PRO A 544 -24.96 -13.03 26.01
N GLY A 545 -24.41 -12.47 24.93
CA GLY A 545 -24.76 -11.14 24.46
C GLY A 545 -24.04 -10.78 23.16
N PRO A 546 -24.30 -9.60 22.59
CA PRO A 546 -23.62 -9.16 21.37
C PRO A 546 -22.10 -9.10 21.55
N ILE A 547 -21.34 -9.62 20.59
CA ILE A 547 -19.86 -9.66 20.64
C ILE A 547 -19.27 -8.25 20.75
N ALA A 548 -19.82 -7.32 19.97
CA ALA A 548 -19.48 -5.91 19.99
C ALA A 548 -20.77 -5.06 19.91
N PRO A 549 -21.44 -4.75 21.03
CA PRO A 549 -22.61 -3.89 21.02
C PRO A 549 -22.27 -2.48 20.52
N LEU A 550 -23.10 -1.87 19.67
CA LEU A 550 -22.80 -0.60 19.03
C LEU A 550 -22.57 0.55 20.04
N ASP A 551 -23.39 0.63 21.09
CA ASP A 551 -23.28 1.64 22.14
C ASP A 551 -21.96 1.54 22.93
N TRP A 552 -21.50 0.31 23.16
CA TRP A 552 -20.23 0.06 23.81
C TRP A 552 -19.07 0.45 22.88
N MET A 553 -19.14 0.12 21.59
CA MET A 553 -18.15 0.57 20.61
C MET A 553 -18.05 2.10 20.55
N ARG A 554 -19.19 2.82 20.52
CA ARG A 554 -19.21 4.29 20.60
C ARG A 554 -18.52 4.81 21.85
N SER A 555 -18.74 4.17 23.00
CA SER A 555 -18.10 4.56 24.27
C SER A 555 -16.58 4.36 24.23
N VAL A 556 -16.12 3.23 23.67
CA VAL A 556 -14.68 2.96 23.52
C VAL A 556 -14.02 3.96 22.57
N LEU A 557 -14.64 4.22 21.41
CA LEU A 557 -14.10 5.17 20.43
C LEU A 557 -14.12 6.61 20.95
N SER A 558 -15.16 7.00 21.70
CA SER A 558 -15.24 8.33 22.32
C SER A 558 -14.08 8.59 23.27
N TYR A 559 -13.63 7.57 24.00
CA TYR A 559 -12.43 7.67 24.82
C TYR A 559 -11.16 7.67 23.97
N ALA A 560 -11.06 6.75 23.01
CA ALA A 560 -9.88 6.59 22.17
C ALA A 560 -9.48 7.85 21.40
N VAL A 561 -10.43 8.55 20.78
CA VAL A 561 -10.16 9.77 19.99
C VAL A 561 -9.69 10.96 20.84
N GLN A 562 -9.82 10.88 22.17
CA GLN A 562 -9.25 11.87 23.09
C GLN A 562 -7.77 11.60 23.39
N GLN A 563 -7.31 10.36 23.19
CA GLN A 563 -6.00 9.88 23.60
C GLN A 563 -5.05 9.60 22.42
N ILE A 564 -5.61 9.30 21.25
CA ILE A 564 -4.87 8.85 20.05
C ILE A 564 -5.25 9.76 18.89
N PRO A 565 -4.28 10.24 18.06
CA PRO A 565 -4.60 10.91 16.81
C PRO A 565 -5.56 10.06 15.96
N ARG A 566 -6.67 10.64 15.51
CA ARG A 566 -7.78 9.89 14.91
C ARG A 566 -7.31 9.05 13.72
N GLU A 567 -6.40 9.59 12.91
CA GLU A 567 -5.83 8.92 11.74
C GLU A 567 -5.01 7.66 12.06
N LYS A 568 -4.62 7.44 13.33
CA LYS A 568 -3.91 6.23 13.77
C LYS A 568 -4.83 5.15 14.33
N ILE A 569 -6.11 5.44 14.56
CA ILE A 569 -7.03 4.49 15.22
C ILE A 569 -7.59 3.51 14.18
N LEU A 570 -7.40 2.21 14.42
CA LEU A 570 -8.09 1.14 13.71
C LEU A 570 -9.11 0.48 14.63
N MET A 571 -10.39 0.54 14.27
CA MET A 571 -11.47 -0.05 15.04
C MET A 571 -11.60 -1.56 14.77
N GLY A 572 -11.64 -2.39 15.81
CA GLY A 572 -11.94 -3.81 15.70
C GLY A 572 -13.40 -4.10 15.35
N VAL A 573 -13.64 -5.08 14.47
CA VAL A 573 -14.98 -5.59 14.14
C VAL A 573 -14.96 -7.12 14.15
N PRO A 574 -15.90 -7.80 14.85
CA PRO A 574 -15.92 -9.25 14.86
C PRO A 574 -16.56 -9.80 13.57
N TYR A 575 -15.89 -10.74 12.93
CA TYR A 575 -16.45 -11.55 11.84
C TYR A 575 -17.13 -12.83 12.34
N TYR A 576 -16.94 -13.15 13.62
CA TYR A 576 -17.50 -14.33 14.27
C TYR A 576 -18.67 -13.97 15.18
N GLY A 577 -19.52 -14.95 15.41
CA GLY A 577 -20.48 -15.00 16.50
C GLY A 577 -20.11 -16.08 17.53
N ARG A 578 -20.97 -16.25 18.53
CA ARG A 578 -20.84 -17.29 19.55
C ARG A 578 -22.20 -17.90 19.90
N ALA A 579 -22.18 -19.18 20.27
CA ALA A 579 -23.32 -19.95 20.77
C ALA A 579 -23.06 -20.43 22.20
N TRP A 580 -23.60 -19.72 23.18
CA TRP A 580 -23.41 -19.99 24.61
C TRP A 580 -24.41 -21.00 25.15
N THR A 581 -23.95 -21.79 26.12
CA THR A 581 -24.77 -22.64 27.00
C THR A 581 -24.33 -22.41 28.45
N GLY A 582 -25.19 -22.76 29.41
CA GLY A 582 -24.94 -22.59 30.84
C GLY A 582 -25.81 -21.49 31.46
N ASN A 583 -25.49 -21.15 32.71
CA ASN A 583 -26.23 -20.18 33.51
C ASN A 583 -25.27 -19.49 34.51
N GLU A 584 -25.78 -18.53 35.29
CA GLU A 584 -24.95 -17.79 36.27
C GLU A 584 -24.38 -18.67 37.39
N GLN A 585 -25.05 -19.77 37.76
CA GLN A 585 -24.65 -20.66 38.85
C GLN A 585 -23.53 -21.62 38.42
N ASP A 586 -23.67 -22.23 37.24
CA ASP A 586 -22.75 -23.24 36.71
C ASP A 586 -21.65 -22.64 35.83
N GLY A 587 -21.78 -21.36 35.48
CA GLY A 587 -20.93 -20.66 34.52
C GLY A 587 -21.36 -20.91 33.08
N TYR A 588 -20.86 -20.04 32.20
CA TYR A 588 -21.13 -20.11 30.77
C TYR A 588 -19.95 -20.70 30.00
N THR A 589 -20.27 -21.38 28.90
CA THR A 589 -19.30 -21.76 27.86
C THR A 589 -19.90 -21.51 26.49
N SER A 590 -19.07 -21.27 25.48
CA SER A 590 -19.57 -21.03 24.11
C SER A 590 -18.72 -21.69 23.03
N LEU A 591 -19.35 -21.88 21.88
CA LEU A 591 -18.69 -22.22 20.63
C LEU A 591 -18.64 -20.98 19.74
N SER A 592 -17.48 -20.68 19.13
CA SER A 592 -17.39 -19.66 18.09
C SER A 592 -17.99 -20.19 16.78
N LEU A 593 -18.58 -19.29 15.99
CA LEU A 593 -19.20 -19.64 14.71
C LEU A 593 -19.09 -18.51 13.69
N SER A 594 -19.14 -18.85 12.41
CA SER A 594 -19.24 -17.88 11.31
C SER A 594 -20.68 -17.45 11.08
N TRP A 595 -20.89 -16.35 10.35
CA TRP A 595 -22.20 -15.95 9.87
C TRP A 595 -22.90 -17.07 9.08
N ASN A 596 -22.21 -17.76 8.17
CA ASN A 596 -22.79 -18.88 7.41
C ASN A 596 -23.27 -20.02 8.32
N LYS A 597 -22.49 -20.33 9.37
CA LYS A 597 -22.84 -21.35 10.35
C LYS A 597 -24.11 -20.97 11.11
N ALA A 598 -24.22 -19.71 11.55
CA ALA A 598 -25.42 -19.21 12.23
C ALA A 598 -26.65 -19.25 11.31
N VAL A 599 -26.55 -18.66 10.13
CA VAL A 599 -27.70 -18.40 9.26
C VAL A 599 -28.14 -19.66 8.51
N ASN A 600 -27.23 -20.30 7.78
CA ASN A 600 -27.58 -21.36 6.84
C ASN A 600 -27.58 -22.74 7.51
N GLU A 601 -26.55 -23.05 8.28
CA GLU A 601 -26.36 -24.40 8.84
C GLU A 601 -27.14 -24.65 10.13
N ILE A 602 -27.53 -23.59 10.86
CA ILE A 602 -28.29 -23.71 12.12
C ILE A 602 -29.70 -23.15 11.95
N ALA A 603 -29.84 -21.84 11.72
CA ALA A 603 -31.15 -21.19 11.76
C ALA A 603 -32.07 -21.70 10.63
N ALA A 604 -31.61 -21.65 9.38
CA ALA A 604 -32.38 -22.13 8.23
C ALA A 604 -32.65 -23.64 8.31
N ALA A 605 -31.63 -24.44 8.62
CA ALA A 605 -31.75 -25.90 8.75
C ALA A 605 -32.76 -26.35 9.82
N LYS A 606 -32.94 -25.56 10.88
CA LYS A 606 -33.89 -25.85 11.97
C LYS A 606 -35.19 -25.01 11.89
N GLY A 607 -35.39 -24.24 10.83
CA GLY A 607 -36.58 -23.38 10.65
C GLY A 607 -36.72 -22.28 11.72
N ILE A 608 -35.61 -21.81 12.28
CA ILE A 608 -35.58 -20.80 13.36
C ILE A 608 -35.64 -19.40 12.75
N THR A 609 -36.58 -18.59 13.22
CA THR A 609 -36.63 -17.15 12.89
C THR A 609 -35.56 -16.41 13.69
N ILE A 610 -34.69 -15.68 12.99
CA ILE A 610 -33.64 -14.86 13.61
C ILE A 610 -34.28 -13.55 14.09
N SER A 611 -34.18 -13.25 15.39
CA SER A 611 -34.57 -11.96 15.96
C SER A 611 -33.35 -11.05 16.11
N ARG A 612 -33.56 -9.79 16.52
CA ARG A 612 -32.47 -8.83 16.78
C ARG A 612 -32.63 -8.24 18.17
N GLU A 613 -31.52 -8.07 18.86
CA GLU A 613 -31.46 -7.31 20.11
C GLU A 613 -31.13 -5.85 19.79
N THR A 614 -32.05 -4.95 20.10
CA THR A 614 -31.97 -3.51 19.80
C THR A 614 -31.85 -2.68 21.07
N THR A 615 -31.25 -1.50 20.97
CA THR A 615 -31.29 -0.45 22.00
C THR A 615 -31.91 0.83 21.42
N ALA A 616 -32.16 1.84 22.26
CA ALA A 616 -32.67 3.13 21.78
C ALA A 616 -31.68 3.84 20.81
N THR A 617 -30.39 3.56 20.95
CA THR A 617 -29.29 4.13 20.15
C THR A 617 -28.73 3.16 19.10
N ASP A 618 -29.20 1.92 19.09
CA ASP A 618 -28.98 0.89 18.06
C ASP A 618 -30.31 0.22 17.66
N PRO A 619 -31.14 0.91 16.84
CA PRO A 619 -32.44 0.38 16.41
C PRO A 619 -32.33 -0.74 15.35
N VAL A 620 -31.17 -0.88 14.69
CA VAL A 620 -30.89 -2.02 13.80
C VAL A 620 -30.61 -3.26 14.63
N GLY A 621 -29.80 -3.13 15.67
CA GLY A 621 -29.52 -4.20 16.62
C GLY A 621 -28.71 -5.36 16.04
N VAL A 622 -28.39 -6.31 16.92
CA VAL A 622 -27.53 -7.47 16.62
C VAL A 622 -28.37 -8.74 16.53
N PRO A 623 -28.18 -9.58 15.49
CA PRO A 623 -29.00 -10.78 15.32
C PRO A 623 -28.72 -11.84 16.39
N THR A 624 -29.79 -12.48 16.84
CA THR A 624 -29.78 -13.50 17.88
C THR A 624 -30.88 -14.54 17.69
N PHE A 625 -30.66 -15.75 18.20
CA PHE A 625 -31.68 -16.79 18.32
C PHE A 625 -31.23 -17.83 19.36
N SER A 626 -32.10 -18.78 19.67
CA SER A 626 -31.76 -19.94 20.52
C SER A 626 -32.05 -21.24 19.79
N TYR A 627 -31.26 -22.28 20.03
CA TYR A 627 -31.48 -23.62 19.50
C TYR A 627 -31.00 -24.70 20.46
N THR A 628 -31.50 -25.93 20.32
CA THR A 628 -30.94 -27.10 21.01
C THR A 628 -29.94 -27.79 20.09
N ASP A 629 -28.71 -27.98 20.57
CA ASP A 629 -27.66 -28.68 19.84
C ASP A 629 -27.84 -30.21 19.88
N ASP A 630 -26.97 -30.93 19.17
CA ASP A 630 -27.05 -32.38 19.04
C ASP A 630 -26.68 -33.12 20.36
N GLU A 631 -26.11 -32.40 21.34
CA GLU A 631 -25.85 -32.89 22.70
C GLU A 631 -27.04 -32.61 23.65
N GLY A 632 -28.13 -32.03 23.17
CA GLY A 632 -29.30 -31.67 23.97
C GLY A 632 -29.14 -30.37 24.76
N LYS A 633 -28.09 -29.59 24.53
CA LYS A 633 -27.84 -28.32 25.23
C LYS A 633 -28.57 -27.17 24.54
N VAL A 634 -29.28 -26.37 25.33
CA VAL A 634 -29.89 -25.12 24.85
C VAL A 634 -28.79 -24.07 24.68
N ARG A 635 -28.68 -23.54 23.46
CA ARG A 635 -27.69 -22.54 23.10
C ARG A 635 -28.33 -21.22 22.71
N LYS A 636 -27.81 -20.12 23.25
CA LYS A 636 -28.13 -18.74 22.86
C LYS A 636 -27.04 -18.24 21.92
N VAL A 637 -27.44 -17.79 20.73
CA VAL A 637 -26.54 -17.34 19.66
C VAL A 637 -26.57 -15.83 19.53
N TYR A 638 -25.40 -15.20 19.40
CA TYR A 638 -25.24 -13.84 18.87
C TYR A 638 -24.17 -13.85 17.79
N PHE A 639 -24.42 -13.14 16.70
CA PHE A 639 -23.50 -12.97 15.58
C PHE A 639 -23.73 -11.61 14.92
N ASP A 640 -22.92 -11.23 13.94
CA ASP A 640 -23.14 -10.03 13.14
C ASP A 640 -23.48 -10.38 11.70
N ASP A 641 -24.28 -9.53 11.05
CA ASP A 641 -24.67 -9.65 9.65
C ASP A 641 -24.48 -8.34 8.89
N ALA A 642 -24.89 -8.30 7.62
CA ALA A 642 -24.75 -7.12 6.76
C ALA A 642 -25.25 -5.83 7.41
N GLN A 643 -26.37 -5.89 8.12
CA GLN A 643 -26.99 -4.70 8.72
C GLN A 643 -26.21 -4.23 9.95
N SER A 644 -25.87 -5.15 10.87
CA SER A 644 -25.14 -4.77 12.08
C SER A 644 -23.68 -4.40 11.78
N TRP A 645 -23.03 -5.07 10.82
CA TRP A 645 -21.71 -4.66 10.33
C TRP A 645 -21.73 -3.27 9.70
N ASN A 646 -22.74 -2.96 8.88
CA ASN A 646 -22.86 -1.63 8.27
C ASN A 646 -23.00 -0.52 9.32
N GLU A 647 -23.85 -0.70 10.35
CA GLU A 647 -23.96 0.30 11.42
C GLU A 647 -22.66 0.47 12.22
N LYS A 648 -21.90 -0.60 12.43
CA LYS A 648 -20.58 -0.52 13.05
C LYS A 648 -19.58 0.22 12.18
N LEU A 649 -19.54 -0.05 10.88
CA LEU A 649 -18.61 0.59 9.95
C LEU A 649 -18.89 2.10 9.79
N LYS A 650 -20.12 2.57 9.97
CA LYS A 650 -20.44 4.02 10.04
C LYS A 650 -19.72 4.76 11.18
N LEU A 651 -19.23 4.04 12.20
CA LEU A 651 -18.42 4.66 13.26
C LEU A 651 -17.11 5.22 12.73
N LEU A 652 -16.62 4.75 11.57
CA LEU A 652 -15.43 5.30 10.92
C LEU A 652 -15.62 6.78 10.57
N ASP A 653 -16.77 7.14 9.98
CA ASP A 653 -17.14 8.52 9.64
C ASP A 653 -17.47 9.31 10.90
N GLN A 654 -18.27 8.73 11.79
CA GLN A 654 -18.72 9.41 13.01
C GLN A 654 -17.54 9.89 13.87
N PHE A 655 -16.48 9.08 13.99
CA PHE A 655 -15.30 9.40 14.80
C PHE A 655 -14.12 9.92 13.97
N GLN A 656 -14.25 9.98 12.63
CA GLN A 656 -13.22 10.37 11.68
C GLN A 656 -11.89 9.62 11.89
N ILE A 657 -11.97 8.30 12.10
CA ILE A 657 -10.82 7.46 12.44
C ILE A 657 -10.13 6.83 11.23
N GLY A 658 -8.88 6.43 11.43
CA GLY A 658 -7.96 5.98 10.39
C GLY A 658 -8.31 4.65 9.71
N GLY A 659 -9.22 3.87 10.27
CA GLY A 659 -9.65 2.64 9.60
C GLY A 659 -10.25 1.57 10.49
N VAL A 660 -10.26 0.36 9.95
CA VAL A 660 -10.87 -0.83 10.56
C VAL A 660 -9.86 -1.98 10.62
N ALA A 661 -9.95 -2.81 11.65
CA ALA A 661 -9.14 -4.00 11.79
C ALA A 661 -9.95 -5.22 12.26
N PRO A 662 -10.68 -5.88 11.36
CA PRO A 662 -11.59 -6.96 11.74
C PRO A 662 -10.88 -8.24 12.18
N TRP A 663 -11.46 -8.91 13.18
CA TRP A 663 -11.04 -10.25 13.61
C TRP A 663 -12.10 -11.29 13.23
N SER A 664 -11.83 -12.22 12.32
CA SER A 664 -10.65 -12.32 11.47
C SER A 664 -11.00 -13.03 10.16
N MET A 665 -10.07 -13.08 9.20
CA MET A 665 -10.30 -13.64 7.86
C MET A 665 -10.78 -15.10 7.89
N LEU A 666 -10.37 -15.89 8.89
CA LEU A 666 -10.85 -17.25 9.12
C LEU A 666 -12.39 -17.36 9.17
N TRP A 667 -13.07 -16.32 9.64
CA TRP A 667 -14.53 -16.30 9.80
C TRP A 667 -15.26 -15.69 8.58
N ALA A 668 -14.52 -15.14 7.61
CA ALA A 668 -15.02 -14.67 6.33
C ALA A 668 -14.98 -15.80 5.28
N ASN A 669 -15.91 -16.75 5.37
CA ASN A 669 -16.03 -17.89 4.43
C ASN A 669 -16.84 -17.53 3.17
N GLU A 670 -17.02 -18.48 2.23
CA GLU A 670 -17.70 -18.24 0.94
C GLU A 670 -19.03 -17.47 1.06
N GLY A 671 -19.83 -17.72 2.11
CA GLY A 671 -21.07 -16.98 2.35
C GLY A 671 -20.84 -15.58 2.90
N SER A 672 -20.05 -15.44 3.97
CA SER A 672 -19.86 -14.15 4.65
C SER A 672 -18.92 -13.19 3.91
N ALA A 673 -17.94 -13.70 3.16
CA ALA A 673 -17.00 -12.92 2.35
C ALA A 673 -17.74 -12.05 1.31
N GLN A 674 -18.76 -12.60 0.65
CA GLN A 674 -19.60 -11.90 -0.33
C GLN A 674 -20.44 -10.77 0.28
N VAL A 675 -20.58 -10.76 1.60
CA VAL A 675 -21.34 -9.75 2.35
C VAL A 675 -20.40 -8.70 2.93
N ILE A 676 -19.34 -9.14 3.64
CA ILE A 676 -18.52 -8.24 4.45
C ILE A 676 -17.51 -7.45 3.63
N TYR A 677 -16.88 -8.05 2.61
CA TYR A 677 -15.88 -7.34 1.82
C TYR A 677 -16.45 -6.13 1.06
N PRO A 678 -17.62 -6.22 0.39
CA PRO A 678 -18.25 -5.04 -0.20
C PRO A 678 -18.45 -3.88 0.80
N LEU A 679 -18.87 -4.19 2.03
CA LEU A 679 -19.04 -3.19 3.09
C LEU A 679 -17.70 -2.58 3.51
N ILE A 680 -16.65 -3.40 3.65
CA ILE A 680 -15.30 -2.89 3.94
C ILE A 680 -14.84 -1.94 2.84
N LYS A 681 -14.88 -2.35 1.57
CA LYS A 681 -14.48 -1.51 0.42
C LYS A 681 -15.24 -0.20 0.37
N GLN A 682 -16.55 -0.23 0.63
CA GLN A 682 -17.36 1.00 0.71
C GLN A 682 -16.87 1.91 1.85
N SER A 683 -16.63 1.35 3.04
CA SER A 683 -16.26 2.11 4.24
C SER A 683 -14.87 2.77 4.19
N LEU A 684 -14.00 2.31 3.28
CA LEU A 684 -12.65 2.86 3.08
C LEU A 684 -12.63 4.13 2.22
N LYS A 685 -13.70 4.39 1.45
CA LYS A 685 -13.86 5.66 0.72
C LYS A 685 -14.38 6.69 1.73
N ALA A 686 -13.50 7.56 2.23
CA ALA A 686 -13.92 8.67 3.07
C ALA A 686 -14.89 9.56 2.27
N GLU A 687 -16.07 9.84 2.81
CA GLU A 687 -17.02 10.81 2.25
C GLU A 687 -16.57 12.25 2.50
#